data_AF-A0A5C6FTW2-F1
#
_entry.id   AF-A0A5C6FTW2-F1
#
_cell.length_a   1.000
_cell.length_b   1.000
_cell.length_c   1.000
_cell.angle_alpha   90.00
_cell.angle_beta   90.00
_cell.angle_gamma   90.00
#
_symmetry.space_group_name_H-M   'P 1'
#
loop_
_entity.id
_entity.type
_entity.pdbx_description
1 polymer ?
#
loop_
_entity_poly.entity_id
_entity_poly.type
_entity_poly.pdbx_seq_one_letter_code
_entity_poly.pdbx_strand_id
1 'polypeptide(L)'
;MPTPALIDDRRADHVTNPVQRFTAGRLWLTILVGVSSLVVTSATVLHGCTTAVISGRVTPDGRPLLWKNRDTTSSVHNEVVVIDDGPLRAIGVINAGHDTSVWMGMNEAGFCIENSLSLDLRDDDDQRKGLGNGALMKKALQSCRKVEDFRRLLEQTNAFGRSTAANFGVIDASGGASVFETGPNQFQEFDINDPVVAPDGFLVRTNFATTAKALPADPDADSLTDVYSGVRYCRADDLLSKATDSGGTIDLRFVLRHLARDMADTNGVGFPGTINGQAGPLPPVIPIDKTISRRTTVSAVVFHGVQKDEPCESTTMWTILGDPKYSIAVPVEMRCRVIADPLEGSRGGEIGEIALTLRDWTLTKDRHSIHTDALPGIWADLWPIEDQLIRQNLEHRDRMLDTPGSALQASHSQHERLAAKAYTAMRRELVQAKHAALQHATKPDESESLVPQSRRAAGSDGVIHVAIYDHAESVHRRTKTLLSVLTSDHGFQCDRVSPGDIRDGVLSGYDVLVMPGGSASGQSKKLQDQGREQIRRFVDSGGGYLGICAGAYLATAHYDWSLGLIDARVWDRIHWARGNGPVTVSLSEMGQQCLGISDSRVDVDYAQGPLLVPGRYDHLPDYNVIAKFQTAVAQKGAHEDAMAGTHAVIHGEFGDGQVVCISPHPEFPGGPNQMVRAAVRLVAGDTEDDD
;
A
#
# COMPACT_ATOMS: atom_id res chain seq x y z
N MET A 1 18.26 61.94 -25.53
CA MET A 1 19.00 61.94 -26.82
C MET A 1 20.47 62.21 -26.53
N PRO A 2 21.45 61.59 -27.22
CA PRO A 2 21.35 60.58 -28.28
C PRO A 2 22.16 59.28 -28.02
N THR A 3 21.71 58.19 -28.67
CA THR A 3 22.44 56.96 -29.06
C THR A 3 23.12 57.19 -30.45
N PRO A 4 23.85 56.27 -31.14
CA PRO A 4 24.39 54.91 -30.82
C PRO A 4 25.81 54.56 -31.41
N ALA A 5 26.19 53.27 -31.29
CA ALA A 5 26.97 52.41 -32.23
C ALA A 5 28.51 52.36 -32.11
N LEU A 6 29.26 51.24 -32.28
CA LEU A 6 29.05 49.87 -32.80
C LEU A 6 30.34 49.01 -32.57
N ILE A 7 30.23 47.66 -32.58
CA ILE A 7 31.25 46.59 -32.85
C ILE A 7 32.14 46.17 -31.64
N ASP A 8 31.92 45.02 -30.97
CA ASP A 8 32.15 43.58 -31.31
C ASP A 8 33.64 43.16 -31.34
N ASP A 9 34.11 42.36 -30.38
CA ASP A 9 34.37 40.92 -30.57
C ASP A 9 35.10 40.26 -29.36
N ARG A 10 34.52 39.13 -28.93
CA ARG A 10 35.08 37.94 -28.23
C ARG A 10 36.23 38.05 -27.21
N ARG A 11 35.94 37.57 -25.99
CA ARG A 11 36.59 36.40 -25.33
C ARG A 11 35.94 36.15 -23.95
N ALA A 12 35.37 34.97 -23.76
CA ALA A 12 34.98 34.45 -22.45
C ALA A 12 35.56 33.03 -22.33
N ASP A 13 36.59 32.89 -21.50
CA ASP A 13 37.19 31.63 -21.11
C ASP A 13 36.43 31.09 -19.88
N HIS A 14 35.63 30.03 -20.07
CA HIS A 14 35.17 29.18 -18.98
C HIS A 14 35.96 27.87 -18.99
N VAL A 15 36.68 27.69 -17.88
CA VAL A 15 37.46 26.52 -17.50
C VAL A 15 36.55 25.30 -17.37
N THR A 16 36.82 24.28 -18.19
CA THR A 16 36.36 22.90 -18.00
C THR A 16 37.60 22.02 -17.80
N ASN A 17 37.52 21.07 -16.88
CA ASN A 17 38.53 20.03 -16.68
C ASN A 17 37.81 18.73 -16.25
N PRO A 18 38.40 17.54 -16.46
CA PRO A 18 38.11 16.76 -17.66
C PRO A 18 37.63 15.34 -17.35
N VAL A 19 36.84 14.76 -18.25
CA VAL A 19 36.49 13.34 -18.26
C VAL A 19 37.61 12.56 -18.94
N GLN A 20 38.28 11.68 -18.18
CA GLN A 20 39.26 10.72 -18.71
C GLN A 20 38.56 9.64 -19.55
N ARG A 21 39.02 9.50 -20.79
CA ARG A 21 38.73 8.39 -21.69
C ARG A 21 39.58 7.18 -21.30
N PHE A 22 38.93 6.04 -21.07
CA PHE A 22 39.55 4.72 -21.24
C PHE A 22 38.81 3.97 -22.35
N THR A 23 39.54 3.66 -23.42
CA THR A 23 39.12 2.82 -24.54
C THR A 23 39.76 1.45 -24.44
N ALA A 24 38.94 0.42 -24.67
CA ALA A 24 39.20 -0.99 -25.01
C ALA A 24 38.34 -1.86 -24.07
N GLY A 25 37.34 -2.62 -24.49
CA GLY A 25 37.14 -3.33 -25.73
C GLY A 25 36.64 -4.71 -25.32
N ARG A 26 35.36 -5.01 -25.53
CA ARG A 26 34.81 -6.38 -25.55
C ARG A 26 33.41 -6.36 -26.14
N LEU A 27 33.30 -7.06 -27.26
CA LEU A 27 32.15 -7.32 -28.09
C LEU A 27 31.04 -7.97 -27.27
N TRP A 28 29.87 -7.34 -27.15
CA TRP A 28 28.65 -7.99 -26.68
C TRP A 28 27.79 -8.34 -27.88
N LEU A 29 27.63 -9.64 -28.10
CA LEU A 29 26.73 -10.23 -29.08
C LEU A 29 25.29 -10.03 -28.57
N THR A 30 24.53 -9.16 -29.23
CA THR A 30 23.12 -8.92 -28.93
C THR A 30 22.30 -10.12 -29.40
N ILE A 31 21.92 -11.01 -28.48
CA ILE A 31 20.92 -12.05 -28.75
C ILE A 31 19.54 -11.41 -28.64
N LEU A 32 18.88 -11.27 -29.78
CA LEU A 32 17.44 -10.98 -29.91
C LEU A 32 16.67 -12.15 -29.29
N VAL A 33 16.15 -11.97 -28.08
CA VAL A 33 15.13 -12.84 -27.51
C VAL A 33 13.78 -12.34 -28.00
N GLY A 34 13.11 -13.15 -28.82
CA GLY A 34 11.78 -12.87 -29.33
C GLY A 34 10.78 -12.73 -28.19
N VAL A 35 10.15 -11.56 -28.09
CA VAL A 35 8.98 -11.32 -27.25
C VAL A 35 7.81 -11.98 -27.95
N SER A 36 7.47 -13.19 -27.55
CA SER A 36 6.19 -13.81 -27.88
C SER A 36 5.10 -12.98 -27.23
N SER A 37 4.35 -12.22 -28.04
CA SER A 37 3.18 -11.46 -27.64
C SER A 37 2.12 -12.38 -27.04
N LEU A 38 2.20 -12.63 -25.74
CA LEU A 38 1.10 -13.16 -24.97
C LEU A 38 0.10 -12.01 -24.83
N VAL A 39 -1.03 -12.13 -25.52
CA VAL A 39 -2.20 -11.27 -25.26
C VAL A 39 -2.65 -11.61 -23.84
N VAL A 40 -2.12 -10.89 -22.87
CA VAL A 40 -2.70 -10.81 -21.54
C VAL A 40 -3.98 -10.03 -21.74
N THR A 41 -5.09 -10.74 -21.81
CA THR A 41 -6.41 -10.16 -21.55
C THR A 41 -6.29 -9.49 -20.18
N SER A 42 -6.17 -8.16 -20.20
CA SER A 42 -6.18 -7.35 -18.99
C SER A 42 -7.57 -7.52 -18.40
N ALA A 43 -7.73 -8.43 -17.45
CA ALA A 43 -8.92 -8.45 -16.60
C ALA A 43 -9.01 -7.04 -15.99
N THR A 44 -9.98 -6.27 -16.45
CA THR A 44 -10.28 -4.94 -15.93
C THR A 44 -10.57 -5.08 -14.44
N VAL A 45 -9.61 -4.66 -13.64
CA VAL A 45 -9.74 -4.54 -12.19
C VAL A 45 -10.93 -3.64 -11.90
N LEU A 46 -11.99 -4.19 -11.31
CA LEU A 46 -13.17 -3.44 -10.89
C LEU A 46 -12.78 -2.37 -9.85
N HIS A 47 -13.02 -1.10 -10.18
CA HIS A 47 -12.87 0.04 -9.27
C HIS A 47 -14.20 0.26 -8.53
N GLY A 48 -14.12 0.55 -7.23
CA GLY A 48 -15.25 0.43 -6.30
C GLY A 48 -15.71 1.71 -5.60
N CYS A 49 -15.42 2.92 -6.09
CA CYS A 49 -15.63 4.15 -5.32
C CYS A 49 -17.07 4.36 -4.78
N THR A 50 -17.18 5.00 -3.61
CA THR A 50 -18.44 5.55 -3.04
C THR A 50 -18.29 7.06 -2.87
N THR A 51 -19.30 7.82 -3.24
CA THR A 51 -19.26 9.29 -3.33
C THR A 51 -20.57 9.90 -2.87
N ALA A 52 -20.53 11.12 -2.36
CA ALA A 52 -21.74 11.90 -2.10
C ALA A 52 -21.49 13.40 -2.32
N VAL A 53 -22.50 14.08 -2.85
CA VAL A 53 -22.56 15.54 -2.93
C VAL A 53 -23.63 16.02 -1.96
N ILE A 54 -23.28 16.93 -1.06
CA ILE A 54 -24.15 17.40 0.02
C ILE A 54 -24.28 18.92 -0.09
N SER A 55 -25.52 19.39 -0.24
CA SER A 55 -25.84 20.82 -0.33
C SER A 55 -25.58 21.52 1.00
N GLY A 56 -25.13 22.78 0.93
CA GLY A 56 -25.03 23.66 2.09
C GLY A 56 -26.34 23.77 2.89
N ARG A 57 -27.50 23.53 2.26
CA ARG A 57 -28.85 23.51 2.87
C ARG A 57 -28.95 22.60 4.10
N VAL A 58 -28.21 21.50 4.13
CA VAL A 58 -28.30 20.47 5.18
C VAL A 58 -27.00 20.34 5.99
N THR A 59 -26.11 21.31 5.84
CA THR A 59 -24.88 21.41 6.64
C THR A 59 -25.04 22.47 7.72
N PRO A 60 -24.45 22.31 8.91
CA PRO A 60 -24.66 23.25 10.02
C PRO A 60 -24.09 24.65 9.74
N ASP A 61 -23.10 24.74 8.84
CA ASP A 61 -22.41 25.98 8.52
C ASP A 61 -22.73 26.53 7.13
N GLY A 62 -23.72 25.96 6.44
CA GLY A 62 -24.18 26.40 5.13
C GLY A 62 -23.20 26.12 3.97
N ARG A 63 -22.09 25.44 4.22
CA ARG A 63 -21.05 25.18 3.21
C ARG A 63 -21.26 23.80 2.58
N PRO A 64 -21.26 23.67 1.24
CA PRO A 64 -21.43 22.36 0.61
C PRO A 64 -20.27 21.43 0.96
N LEU A 65 -20.58 20.13 1.07
CA LEU A 65 -19.60 19.07 1.26
C LEU A 65 -19.58 18.15 0.05
N LEU A 66 -18.39 17.67 -0.30
CA LEU A 66 -18.19 16.68 -1.36
C LEU A 66 -17.30 15.56 -0.82
N TRP A 67 -17.73 14.31 -0.93
CA TRP A 67 -17.02 13.17 -0.37
C TRP A 67 -16.75 12.09 -1.40
N LYS A 68 -15.57 11.47 -1.26
CA LYS A 68 -15.19 10.26 -1.99
C LYS A 68 -14.35 9.32 -1.14
N ASN A 69 -14.72 8.03 -1.15
CA ASN A 69 -13.80 6.92 -0.91
C ASN A 69 -13.28 6.40 -2.26
N ARG A 70 -11.95 6.40 -2.45
CA ARG A 70 -11.29 5.91 -3.66
C ARG A 70 -10.88 4.46 -3.50
N ASP A 71 -11.37 3.65 -4.43
CA ASP A 71 -11.18 2.22 -4.43
C ASP A 71 -10.46 1.72 -5.70
N THR A 72 -9.29 1.12 -5.53
CA THR A 72 -8.52 0.48 -6.60
C THR A 72 -7.58 -0.61 -6.06
N THR A 73 -7.22 -1.57 -6.91
CA THR A 73 -6.19 -2.57 -6.57
C THR A 73 -4.89 -2.37 -7.33
N SER A 74 -4.85 -1.50 -8.35
CA SER A 74 -3.69 -1.34 -9.24
C SER A 74 -2.81 -0.14 -8.87
N SER A 75 -3.37 0.87 -8.20
CA SER A 75 -2.65 2.09 -7.83
C SER A 75 -2.96 2.48 -6.40
N VAL A 76 -2.36 1.74 -5.47
CA VAL A 76 -2.59 1.86 -4.03
C VAL A 76 -1.78 2.95 -3.35
N HIS A 77 -0.68 3.38 -3.98
CA HIS A 77 0.15 4.48 -3.50
C HIS A 77 -0.41 5.81 -4.03
N ASN A 78 -0.77 6.71 -3.12
CA ASN A 78 -1.36 8.01 -3.43
C ASN A 78 -0.57 9.12 -2.78
N GLU A 79 -0.58 10.28 -3.42
CA GLU A 79 0.02 11.52 -2.92
C GLU A 79 -0.88 12.71 -3.24
N VAL A 80 -0.70 13.80 -2.51
CA VAL A 80 -1.33 15.09 -2.78
C VAL A 80 -0.32 15.97 -3.50
N VAL A 81 -0.74 16.63 -4.58
CA VAL A 81 0.12 17.54 -5.35
C VAL A 81 -0.55 18.88 -5.61
N VAL A 82 0.27 19.90 -5.78
CA VAL A 82 -0.12 21.15 -6.44
C VAL A 82 -0.06 20.95 -7.95
N ILE A 83 -1.08 21.42 -8.65
CA ILE A 83 -1.20 21.41 -10.10
C ILE A 83 -1.25 22.87 -10.57
N ASP A 84 -0.19 23.35 -11.21
CA ASP A 84 -0.04 24.74 -11.65
C ASP A 84 0.35 24.89 -13.13
N ASP A 85 0.24 23.79 -13.89
CA ASP A 85 0.49 23.70 -15.34
C ASP A 85 -0.72 24.15 -16.20
N GLY A 86 -1.74 24.77 -15.59
CA GLY A 86 -2.96 25.23 -16.25
C GLY A 86 -3.41 26.64 -15.84
N PRO A 87 -4.48 27.18 -16.46
CA PRO A 87 -4.97 28.54 -16.18
C PRO A 87 -5.44 28.79 -14.75
N LEU A 88 -5.89 27.74 -14.06
CA LEU A 88 -6.23 27.75 -12.65
C LEU A 88 -5.31 26.79 -11.92
N ARG A 89 -4.74 27.25 -10.80
CA ARG A 89 -4.02 26.39 -9.86
C ARG A 89 -5.00 25.47 -9.14
N ALA A 90 -4.61 24.21 -8.97
CA ALA A 90 -5.35 23.20 -8.26
C ALA A 90 -4.50 22.43 -7.24
N ILE A 91 -5.18 21.71 -6.35
CA ILE A 91 -4.62 20.72 -5.45
C ILE A 91 -5.45 19.46 -5.59
N GLY A 92 -4.81 18.30 -5.68
CA GLY A 92 -5.55 17.05 -5.81
C GLY A 92 -4.75 15.82 -5.45
N VAL A 93 -5.48 14.71 -5.29
CA VAL A 93 -4.91 13.39 -5.03
C VAL A 93 -4.64 12.69 -6.35
N ILE A 94 -3.39 12.25 -6.55
CA ILE A 94 -2.94 11.53 -7.76
C ILE A 94 -2.46 10.11 -7.42
N ASN A 95 -2.20 9.31 -8.45
CA ASN A 95 -1.37 8.12 -8.26
C ASN A 95 0.07 8.60 -8.05
N ALA A 96 0.75 8.06 -7.04
CA ALA A 96 2.11 8.49 -6.73
C ALA A 96 3.03 8.40 -7.96
N GLY A 97 3.73 9.50 -8.26
CA GLY A 97 4.64 9.65 -9.39
C GLY A 97 3.96 9.82 -10.75
N HIS A 98 2.63 9.99 -10.80
CA HIS A 98 1.86 10.06 -12.04
C HIS A 98 0.84 11.22 -12.05
N ASP A 99 1.29 12.39 -12.51
CA ASP A 99 0.57 13.68 -12.48
C ASP A 99 -0.34 13.96 -13.69
N THR A 100 -0.40 13.04 -14.65
CA THR A 100 -1.24 13.19 -15.87
C THR A 100 -2.73 13.02 -15.59
N SER A 101 -3.10 12.53 -14.41
CA SER A 101 -4.48 12.28 -13.99
C SER A 101 -4.65 12.59 -12.51
N VAL A 102 -5.77 13.21 -12.17
CA VAL A 102 -6.18 13.47 -10.78
C VAL A 102 -7.39 12.61 -10.45
N TRP A 103 -7.50 12.15 -9.20
CA TRP A 103 -8.60 11.27 -8.77
C TRP A 103 -9.63 11.96 -7.89
N MET A 104 -9.33 13.15 -7.40
CA MET A 104 -10.22 14.12 -6.76
C MET A 104 -9.40 15.37 -6.45
N GLY A 105 -10.00 16.55 -6.46
CA GLY A 105 -9.27 17.77 -6.12
C GLY A 105 -10.15 19.02 -6.05
N MET A 106 -9.49 20.13 -5.80
CA MET A 106 -10.07 21.47 -5.74
C MET A 106 -9.15 22.49 -6.43
N ASN A 107 -9.70 23.63 -6.85
CA ASN A 107 -8.91 24.70 -7.45
C ASN A 107 -9.09 26.05 -6.75
N GLU A 108 -8.25 27.03 -7.14
CA GLU A 108 -8.22 28.36 -6.53
C GLU A 108 -9.50 29.18 -6.74
N ALA A 109 -10.40 28.75 -7.63
CA ALA A 109 -11.74 29.33 -7.79
C ALA A 109 -12.77 28.71 -6.83
N GLY A 110 -12.36 27.77 -5.97
CA GLY A 110 -13.22 27.06 -5.03
C GLY A 110 -14.07 25.97 -5.67
N PHE A 111 -13.76 25.57 -6.91
CA PHE A 111 -14.38 24.44 -7.59
C PHE A 111 -13.73 23.14 -7.12
N CYS A 112 -14.54 22.18 -6.67
CA CYS A 112 -14.10 20.85 -6.27
C CYS A 112 -14.75 19.79 -7.16
N ILE A 113 -14.01 18.73 -7.45
CA ILE A 113 -14.50 17.60 -8.26
C ILE A 113 -13.96 16.28 -7.74
N GLU A 114 -14.82 15.27 -7.78
CA GLU A 114 -14.48 13.88 -7.54
C GLU A 114 -15.23 12.98 -8.55
N ASN A 115 -15.06 11.66 -8.45
CA ASN A 115 -15.82 10.75 -9.31
C ASN A 115 -15.98 9.33 -8.73
N SER A 116 -16.99 8.61 -9.20
CA SER A 116 -17.02 7.15 -9.20
C SER A 116 -17.02 6.60 -10.63
N LEU A 117 -16.46 5.40 -10.82
CA LEU A 117 -16.45 4.73 -12.13
C LEU A 117 -17.83 4.13 -12.41
N SER A 118 -18.42 4.40 -13.57
CA SER A 118 -19.73 3.86 -13.96
C SER A 118 -19.66 3.29 -15.37
N LEU A 119 -19.26 2.01 -15.48
CA LEU A 119 -19.04 1.37 -16.78
C LEU A 119 -20.34 1.15 -17.56
N ASP A 120 -21.48 1.13 -16.88
CA ASP A 120 -22.81 1.03 -17.47
C ASP A 120 -23.26 2.25 -18.27
N LEU A 121 -22.52 3.37 -18.21
CA LEU A 121 -22.68 4.53 -19.10
C LEU A 121 -21.98 4.37 -20.45
N ARG A 122 -21.33 3.23 -20.70
CA ARG A 122 -20.59 2.95 -21.92
C ARG A 122 -20.91 1.57 -22.45
N ASP A 123 -21.26 1.49 -23.73
CA ASP A 123 -21.43 0.22 -24.43
C ASP A 123 -20.09 -0.50 -24.60
N ASP A 124 -20.09 -1.83 -24.53
CA ASP A 124 -18.87 -2.64 -24.64
C ASP A 124 -18.12 -2.45 -25.97
N ASP A 125 -18.87 -2.16 -27.05
CA ASP A 125 -18.33 -1.89 -28.39
C ASP A 125 -17.85 -0.45 -28.58
N ASP A 126 -18.00 0.42 -27.59
CA ASP A 126 -17.59 1.82 -27.69
C ASP A 126 -16.05 1.97 -27.62
N GLN A 127 -15.45 2.14 -28.79
CA GLN A 127 -14.00 2.35 -28.96
C GLN A 127 -13.59 3.82 -28.98
N ARG A 128 -14.48 4.75 -28.61
CA ARG A 128 -14.16 6.18 -28.64
C ARG A 128 -13.00 6.51 -27.70
N LYS A 129 -12.04 7.24 -28.26
CA LYS A 129 -10.85 7.73 -27.57
C LYS A 129 -11.10 9.17 -27.12
N GLY A 130 -10.31 9.64 -26.17
CA GLY A 130 -10.39 11.03 -25.70
C GLY A 130 -9.92 11.13 -24.27
N LEU A 131 -10.44 12.13 -23.56
CA LEU A 131 -10.21 12.26 -22.13
C LEU A 131 -10.83 11.07 -21.40
N GLY A 132 -10.02 10.38 -20.59
CA GLY A 132 -10.52 9.46 -19.58
C GLY A 132 -10.84 10.19 -18.28
N ASN A 133 -11.41 9.48 -17.31
CA ASN A 133 -11.93 10.04 -16.06
C ASN A 133 -10.92 10.99 -15.36
N GLY A 134 -9.69 10.52 -15.14
CA GLY A 134 -8.67 11.31 -14.44
C GLY A 134 -8.14 12.52 -15.23
N ALA A 135 -7.99 12.38 -16.55
CA ALA A 135 -7.57 13.47 -17.42
C ALA A 135 -8.68 14.54 -17.57
N LEU A 136 -9.95 14.11 -17.60
CA LEU A 136 -11.10 15.03 -17.62
C LEU A 136 -11.18 15.84 -16.32
N MET A 137 -11.02 15.20 -15.15
CA MET A 137 -10.98 15.93 -13.88
C MET A 137 -9.81 16.90 -13.81
N LYS A 138 -8.61 16.51 -14.28
CA LYS A 138 -7.46 17.42 -14.30
C LYS A 138 -7.76 18.65 -15.17
N LYS A 139 -8.32 18.44 -16.36
CA LYS A 139 -8.76 19.53 -17.24
C LYS A 139 -9.82 20.41 -16.57
N ALA A 140 -10.81 19.82 -15.90
CA ALA A 140 -11.84 20.56 -15.18
C ALA A 140 -11.24 21.43 -14.06
N LEU A 141 -10.34 20.88 -13.25
CA LEU A 141 -9.64 21.64 -12.20
C LEU A 141 -8.83 22.82 -12.78
N GLN A 142 -8.25 22.67 -13.96
CA GLN A 142 -7.47 23.73 -14.61
C GLN A 142 -8.33 24.80 -15.31
N SER A 143 -9.62 24.54 -15.59
CA SER A 143 -10.44 25.45 -16.43
C SER A 143 -11.79 25.88 -15.84
N CYS A 144 -12.38 25.12 -14.92
CA CYS A 144 -13.73 25.37 -14.41
C CYS A 144 -13.69 26.18 -13.11
N ARG A 145 -14.53 27.20 -13.00
CA ARG A 145 -14.70 27.98 -11.76
C ARG A 145 -16.00 27.64 -11.04
N LYS A 146 -17.00 27.16 -11.79
CA LYS A 146 -18.33 26.81 -11.29
C LYS A 146 -18.84 25.51 -11.89
N VAL A 147 -19.89 24.93 -11.29
CA VAL A 147 -20.67 23.80 -11.83
C VAL A 147 -21.05 24.03 -13.29
N GLU A 148 -21.50 25.24 -13.61
CA GLU A 148 -21.84 25.68 -14.97
C GLU A 148 -20.68 25.52 -15.97
N ASP A 149 -19.45 25.81 -15.57
CA ASP A 149 -18.29 25.66 -16.46
C ASP A 149 -18.00 24.19 -16.75
N PHE A 150 -18.26 23.30 -15.77
CA PHE A 150 -18.11 21.87 -15.97
C PHE A 150 -19.17 21.32 -16.93
N ARG A 151 -20.43 21.77 -16.82
CA ARG A 151 -21.48 21.46 -17.80
C ARG A 151 -21.04 21.82 -19.21
N ARG A 152 -20.55 23.05 -19.41
CA ARG A 152 -20.05 23.51 -20.72
C ARG A 152 -18.86 22.70 -21.21
N LEU A 153 -17.95 22.29 -20.32
CA LEU A 153 -16.83 21.42 -20.68
C LEU A 153 -17.33 20.05 -21.19
N LEU A 154 -18.36 19.48 -20.54
CA LEU A 154 -18.98 18.23 -20.97
C LEU A 154 -19.70 18.39 -22.33
N GLU A 155 -20.45 19.47 -22.52
CA GLU A 155 -21.11 19.81 -23.80
C GLU A 155 -20.08 19.93 -24.95
N GLN A 156 -18.98 20.65 -24.72
CA GLN A 156 -17.91 20.79 -25.70
C GLN A 156 -17.25 19.47 -26.04
N THR A 157 -17.01 18.63 -25.03
CA THR A 157 -16.36 17.33 -25.23
C THR A 157 -17.31 16.27 -25.81
N ASN A 158 -18.64 16.45 -25.73
CA ASN A 158 -19.61 15.60 -26.42
C ASN A 158 -19.42 15.64 -27.94
N ALA A 159 -18.98 16.78 -28.49
CA ALA A 159 -18.80 16.96 -29.93
C ALA A 159 -17.70 16.06 -30.52
N PHE A 160 -16.68 15.69 -29.74
CA PHE A 160 -15.53 14.89 -30.21
C PHE A 160 -15.43 13.52 -29.53
N GLY A 161 -16.19 13.30 -28.46
CA GLY A 161 -16.20 12.06 -27.68
C GLY A 161 -15.12 12.01 -26.59
N ARG A 162 -15.34 11.13 -25.62
CA ARG A 162 -14.47 10.83 -24.47
C ARG A 162 -14.37 9.32 -24.30
N SER A 163 -13.34 8.87 -23.59
CA SER A 163 -13.30 7.49 -23.06
C SER A 163 -13.88 7.40 -21.64
N THR A 164 -14.46 8.51 -21.15
CA THR A 164 -15.08 8.66 -19.83
C THR A 164 -16.34 7.82 -19.69
N ALA A 165 -16.48 7.18 -18.53
CA ALA A 165 -17.69 6.49 -18.08
C ALA A 165 -17.74 6.58 -16.55
N ALA A 166 -18.38 7.62 -16.02
CA ALA A 166 -18.26 7.97 -14.60
C ALA A 166 -19.39 8.88 -14.12
N ASN A 167 -19.66 8.80 -12.82
CA ASN A 167 -20.42 9.81 -12.09
C ASN A 167 -19.43 10.82 -11.51
N PHE A 168 -19.64 12.12 -11.71
CA PHE A 168 -18.82 13.19 -11.14
C PHE A 168 -19.64 14.04 -10.18
N GLY A 169 -19.24 14.11 -8.91
CA GLY A 169 -19.74 15.11 -7.99
C GLY A 169 -18.92 16.39 -8.09
N VAL A 170 -19.61 17.53 -8.08
CA VAL A 170 -19.01 18.86 -8.19
C VAL A 170 -19.65 19.81 -7.18
N ILE A 171 -18.82 20.59 -6.48
CA ILE A 171 -19.26 21.74 -5.69
C ILE A 171 -18.46 22.99 -6.07
N ASP A 172 -19.02 24.17 -5.87
CA ASP A 172 -18.31 25.44 -6.11
C ASP A 172 -18.57 26.52 -5.05
N ALA A 173 -17.73 27.56 -5.05
CA ALA A 173 -17.80 28.68 -4.11
C ALA A 173 -19.03 29.59 -4.28
N SER A 174 -19.81 29.44 -5.35
CA SER A 174 -21.10 30.13 -5.50
C SER A 174 -22.27 29.37 -4.87
N GLY A 175 -22.00 28.21 -4.25
CA GLY A 175 -23.01 27.32 -3.68
C GLY A 175 -23.58 26.30 -4.67
N GLY A 176 -23.00 26.20 -5.88
CA GLY A 176 -23.36 25.15 -6.82
C GLY A 176 -22.97 23.78 -6.27
N ALA A 177 -23.86 22.79 -6.42
CA ALA A 177 -23.64 21.42 -6.02
C ALA A 177 -24.40 20.50 -6.99
N SER A 178 -23.70 19.68 -7.76
CA SER A 178 -24.32 18.82 -8.78
C SER A 178 -23.62 17.47 -8.89
N VAL A 179 -24.39 16.44 -9.30
CA VAL A 179 -23.88 15.17 -9.80
C VAL A 179 -24.04 15.12 -11.32
N PHE A 180 -23.01 14.68 -12.03
CA PHE A 180 -23.02 14.47 -13.48
C PHE A 180 -22.76 12.99 -13.81
N GLU A 181 -23.76 12.30 -14.35
CA GLU A 181 -23.59 10.96 -14.91
C GLU A 181 -23.12 11.10 -16.36
N THR A 182 -21.85 10.83 -16.61
CA THR A 182 -21.14 11.19 -17.84
C THR A 182 -20.65 9.96 -18.59
N GLY A 183 -21.18 9.78 -19.80
CA GLY A 183 -20.72 8.78 -20.76
C GLY A 183 -19.80 9.37 -21.84
N PRO A 184 -19.55 8.62 -22.92
CA PRO A 184 -18.63 9.02 -24.00
C PRO A 184 -19.01 10.30 -24.76
N ASN A 185 -20.29 10.57 -24.97
CA ASN A 185 -20.77 11.75 -25.73
C ASN A 185 -22.08 12.35 -25.20
N GLN A 186 -22.48 11.97 -24.00
CA GLN A 186 -23.67 12.47 -23.33
C GLN A 186 -23.40 12.57 -21.83
N PHE A 187 -24.21 13.36 -21.15
CA PHE A 187 -24.25 13.41 -19.71
C PHE A 187 -25.66 13.76 -19.24
N GLN A 188 -25.98 13.41 -18.00
CA GLN A 188 -27.14 13.93 -17.27
C GLN A 188 -26.64 14.63 -16.01
N GLU A 189 -27.18 15.80 -15.73
CA GLU A 189 -26.92 16.54 -14.49
C GLU A 189 -28.08 16.39 -13.51
N PHE A 190 -27.74 16.33 -12.23
CA PHE A 190 -28.64 16.38 -11.09
C PHE A 190 -28.18 17.51 -10.16
N ASP A 191 -28.95 18.61 -10.11
CA ASP A 191 -28.69 19.73 -9.20
C ASP A 191 -29.14 19.36 -7.79
N ILE A 192 -28.21 19.30 -6.85
CA ILE A 192 -28.45 18.89 -5.46
C ILE A 192 -29.21 19.98 -4.68
N ASN A 193 -29.19 21.23 -5.18
CA ASN A 193 -29.96 22.30 -4.57
C ASN A 193 -31.44 22.28 -4.96
N ASP A 194 -31.84 21.52 -5.99
CA ASP A 194 -33.24 21.32 -6.35
C ASP A 194 -33.91 20.30 -5.41
N PRO A 195 -34.89 20.69 -4.57
CA PRO A 195 -35.59 19.77 -3.68
C PRO A 195 -36.37 18.66 -4.39
N VAL A 196 -36.64 18.78 -5.69
CA VAL A 196 -37.25 17.70 -6.48
C VAL A 196 -36.23 16.62 -6.82
N VAL A 197 -34.96 17.01 -7.01
CA VAL A 197 -33.86 16.11 -7.35
C VAL A 197 -33.24 15.50 -6.10
N ALA A 198 -33.01 16.31 -5.07
CA ALA A 198 -32.40 15.94 -3.80
C ALA A 198 -33.24 16.52 -2.63
N PRO A 199 -34.35 15.86 -2.26
CA PRO A 199 -35.24 16.33 -1.19
C PRO A 199 -34.49 16.49 0.13
N ASP A 200 -33.66 15.52 0.50
CA ASP A 200 -32.86 15.50 1.73
C ASP A 200 -31.54 16.28 1.59
N GLY A 201 -31.33 16.98 0.47
CA GLY A 201 -30.21 17.89 0.26
C GLY A 201 -28.87 17.21 -0.02
N PHE A 202 -28.86 15.93 -0.38
CA PHE A 202 -27.67 15.21 -0.84
C PHE A 202 -28.04 14.22 -1.95
N LEU A 203 -27.04 13.73 -2.69
CA LEU A 203 -27.14 12.52 -3.50
C LEU A 203 -25.89 11.66 -3.35
N VAL A 204 -26.08 10.35 -3.31
CA VAL A 204 -25.02 9.34 -3.32
C VAL A 204 -24.77 8.84 -4.73
N ARG A 205 -23.52 8.54 -5.07
CA ARG A 205 -23.18 7.73 -6.26
C ARG A 205 -22.14 6.67 -5.93
N THR A 206 -22.32 5.50 -6.50
CA THR A 206 -21.35 4.40 -6.46
C THR A 206 -21.00 3.95 -7.88
N ASN A 207 -20.80 2.66 -8.15
CA ASN A 207 -20.28 2.20 -9.44
C ASN A 207 -21.36 1.80 -10.46
N PHE A 208 -22.45 2.54 -10.45
CA PHE A 208 -23.52 2.47 -11.43
C PHE A 208 -24.10 3.88 -11.60
N ALA A 209 -24.80 4.10 -12.71
CA ALA A 209 -25.47 5.34 -13.03
C ALA A 209 -26.98 5.11 -12.97
N THR A 210 -27.73 5.99 -12.31
CA THR A 210 -29.18 5.83 -12.21
C THR A 210 -29.82 5.97 -13.59
N THR A 211 -29.30 6.84 -14.45
CA THR A 211 -29.75 6.96 -15.85
C THR A 211 -29.55 5.68 -16.65
N ALA A 212 -28.40 5.01 -16.51
CA ALA A 212 -28.13 3.73 -17.20
C ALA A 212 -29.06 2.60 -16.73
N LYS A 213 -29.57 2.71 -15.50
CA LYS A 213 -30.52 1.75 -14.91
C LYS A 213 -31.99 2.18 -15.05
N ALA A 214 -32.25 3.31 -15.71
CA ALA A 214 -33.59 3.92 -15.79
C ALA A 214 -34.25 4.13 -14.42
N LEU A 215 -33.45 4.53 -13.44
CA LEU A 215 -33.84 4.82 -12.06
C LEU A 215 -33.95 6.34 -11.84
N PRO A 216 -34.72 6.80 -10.83
CA PRO A 216 -34.76 8.22 -10.45
C PRO A 216 -33.38 8.72 -9.95
N ALA A 217 -33.26 10.03 -9.72
CA ALA A 217 -32.03 10.63 -9.22
C ALA A 217 -31.58 10.03 -7.87
N ASP A 218 -32.57 9.72 -7.04
CA ASP A 218 -32.47 9.10 -5.73
C ASP A 218 -33.33 7.81 -5.69
N PRO A 219 -32.79 6.65 -6.12
CA PRO A 219 -33.50 5.38 -6.10
C PRO A 219 -33.71 4.80 -4.70
N ASP A 220 -34.87 4.17 -4.50
CA ASP A 220 -35.14 3.37 -3.31
C ASP A 220 -34.26 2.10 -3.26
N ALA A 221 -34.07 1.58 -2.05
CA ALA A 221 -33.21 0.42 -1.80
C ALA A 221 -33.69 -0.85 -2.52
N ASP A 222 -35.00 -1.06 -2.66
CA ASP A 222 -35.56 -2.27 -3.28
C ASP A 222 -35.19 -2.35 -4.76
N SER A 223 -35.16 -1.20 -5.45
CA SER A 223 -34.75 -1.07 -6.85
C SER A 223 -33.28 -1.41 -7.12
N LEU A 224 -32.45 -1.53 -6.07
CA LEU A 224 -31.00 -1.73 -6.17
C LEU A 224 -30.52 -3.13 -5.78
N THR A 225 -31.44 -4.05 -5.44
CA THR A 225 -31.12 -5.38 -4.93
C THR A 225 -30.13 -6.16 -5.81
N ASP A 226 -30.30 -6.13 -7.14
CA ASP A 226 -29.46 -6.82 -8.10
C ASP A 226 -28.43 -5.91 -8.81
N VAL A 227 -28.32 -4.65 -8.37
CA VAL A 227 -27.40 -3.69 -8.97
C VAL A 227 -26.01 -3.85 -8.36
N TYR A 228 -25.00 -4.04 -9.21
CA TYR A 228 -23.61 -4.02 -8.75
C TYR A 228 -23.37 -2.72 -7.97
N SER A 229 -22.80 -2.84 -6.77
CA SER A 229 -22.56 -1.71 -5.87
C SER A 229 -23.80 -1.10 -5.19
N GLY A 230 -25.01 -1.64 -5.42
CA GLY A 230 -26.24 -1.19 -4.78
C GLY A 230 -26.17 -1.18 -3.24
N VAL A 231 -25.61 -2.23 -2.63
CA VAL A 231 -25.42 -2.31 -1.16
C VAL A 231 -24.66 -1.12 -0.59
N ARG A 232 -23.60 -0.64 -1.26
CA ARG A 232 -22.83 0.52 -0.79
C ARG A 232 -23.59 1.82 -0.99
N TYR A 233 -24.40 1.92 -2.04
CA TYR A 233 -25.31 3.05 -2.23
C TYR A 233 -26.29 3.10 -1.08
N CYS A 234 -27.07 2.04 -0.87
CA CYS A 234 -28.12 1.99 0.16
C CYS A 234 -27.54 2.26 1.55
N ARG A 235 -26.33 1.77 1.83
CA ARG A 235 -25.66 2.02 3.11
C ARG A 235 -25.26 3.49 3.30
N ALA A 236 -24.66 4.13 2.29
CA ALA A 236 -24.27 5.52 2.39
C ALA A 236 -25.50 6.45 2.47
N ASP A 237 -26.53 6.12 1.68
CA ASP A 237 -27.82 6.80 1.69
C ASP A 237 -28.50 6.71 3.06
N ASP A 238 -28.68 5.50 3.60
CA ASP A 238 -29.27 5.27 4.93
C ASP A 238 -28.56 6.05 6.05
N LEU A 239 -27.22 6.12 6.01
CA LEU A 239 -26.45 6.91 6.97
C LEU A 239 -26.72 8.41 6.84
N LEU A 240 -26.77 8.93 5.61
CA LEU A 240 -27.04 10.35 5.35
C LEU A 240 -28.48 10.73 5.68
N SER A 241 -29.46 9.94 5.27
CA SER A 241 -30.88 10.14 5.57
C SER A 241 -31.13 10.19 7.08
N LYS A 242 -30.55 9.25 7.84
CA LYS A 242 -30.62 9.26 9.31
C LYS A 242 -29.96 10.49 9.95
N ALA A 243 -28.95 11.07 9.31
CA ALA A 243 -28.31 12.28 9.81
C ALA A 243 -29.17 13.54 9.57
N THR A 244 -29.98 13.54 8.52
CA THR A 244 -30.91 14.64 8.19
C THR A 244 -32.31 14.46 8.79
N ASP A 245 -32.67 13.26 9.23
CA ASP A 245 -33.93 12.95 9.88
C ASP A 245 -34.27 13.92 11.01
N SER A 246 -35.55 14.29 11.11
CA SER A 246 -36.06 15.22 12.13
C SER A 246 -35.36 16.59 12.16
N GLY A 247 -34.80 17.03 11.02
CA GLY A 247 -34.13 18.33 10.90
C GLY A 247 -32.68 18.34 11.37
N GLY A 248 -32.03 17.17 11.41
CA GLY A 248 -30.59 17.05 11.64
C GLY A 248 -29.74 17.65 10.51
N THR A 249 -28.43 17.71 10.72
CA THR A 249 -27.47 18.27 9.75
C THR A 249 -26.29 17.34 9.55
N ILE A 250 -25.73 17.35 8.34
CA ILE A 250 -24.53 16.60 7.98
C ILE A 250 -23.32 17.52 8.16
N ASP A 251 -22.47 17.22 9.13
CA ASP A 251 -21.23 17.96 9.37
C ASP A 251 -19.99 17.24 8.81
N LEU A 252 -18.87 17.95 8.72
CA LEU A 252 -17.59 17.41 8.25
C LEU A 252 -17.15 16.16 9.02
N ARG A 253 -17.29 16.19 10.35
CA ARG A 253 -16.87 15.08 11.22
C ARG A 253 -17.73 13.86 10.97
N PHE A 254 -19.03 14.03 10.75
CA PHE A 254 -19.95 12.96 10.39
C PHE A 254 -19.45 12.25 9.13
N VAL A 255 -19.16 13.00 8.06
CA VAL A 255 -18.68 12.41 6.80
C VAL A 255 -17.35 11.67 6.98
N LEU A 256 -16.38 12.28 7.66
CA LEU A 256 -15.08 11.65 7.91
C LEU A 256 -15.18 10.39 8.78
N ARG A 257 -16.03 10.42 9.81
CA ARG A 257 -16.07 9.38 10.85
C ARG A 257 -17.08 8.28 10.53
N HIS A 258 -18.28 8.63 10.07
CA HIS A 258 -19.38 7.71 9.83
C HIS A 258 -19.46 7.21 8.39
N LEU A 259 -19.11 8.01 7.38
CA LEU A 259 -19.16 7.55 5.98
C LEU A 259 -17.85 6.92 5.53
N ALA A 260 -16.74 7.65 5.63
CA ALA A 260 -15.45 7.20 5.08
C ALA A 260 -14.93 5.89 5.72
N ARG A 261 -15.37 5.59 6.94
CA ARG A 261 -14.91 4.46 7.78
C ARG A 261 -15.98 3.39 7.99
N ASP A 262 -17.12 3.47 7.32
CA ASP A 262 -18.22 2.53 7.56
C ASP A 262 -17.83 1.08 7.26
N MET A 263 -18.24 0.22 8.19
CA MET A 263 -18.14 -1.23 8.12
C MET A 263 -19.50 -1.82 8.51
N ALA A 264 -20.31 -2.13 7.52
CA ALA A 264 -21.59 -2.80 7.67
C ALA A 264 -21.63 -4.10 6.88
N ASP A 265 -22.52 -5.00 7.31
CA ASP A 265 -22.85 -6.21 6.56
C ASP A 265 -23.68 -5.88 5.30
N THR A 266 -24.03 -6.92 4.55
CA THR A 266 -24.82 -6.76 3.31
C THR A 266 -26.27 -6.34 3.55
N ASN A 267 -26.76 -6.40 4.78
CA ASN A 267 -28.09 -5.94 5.18
C ASN A 267 -28.06 -4.47 5.63
N GLY A 268 -26.91 -3.80 5.54
CA GLY A 268 -26.74 -2.43 5.99
C GLY A 268 -26.63 -2.28 7.51
N VAL A 269 -26.38 -3.37 8.24
CA VAL A 269 -26.19 -3.33 9.70
C VAL A 269 -24.72 -3.16 10.03
N GLY A 270 -24.38 -2.09 10.75
CA GLY A 270 -23.00 -1.84 11.21
C GLY A 270 -22.51 -2.94 12.15
N PHE A 271 -21.30 -3.44 11.94
CA PHE A 271 -20.74 -4.48 12.81
C PHE A 271 -20.57 -3.94 14.25
N PRO A 272 -20.85 -4.73 15.30
CA PRO A 272 -20.70 -4.31 16.69
C PRO A 272 -19.31 -3.74 16.99
N GLY A 273 -19.21 -2.72 17.83
CA GLY A 273 -17.96 -2.06 18.20
C GLY A 273 -17.36 -1.13 17.13
N THR A 274 -17.91 -1.13 15.91
CA THR A 274 -17.57 -0.13 14.89
C THR A 274 -18.35 1.17 15.13
N ILE A 275 -17.93 2.24 14.46
CA ILE A 275 -18.52 3.58 14.61
C ILE A 275 -20.04 3.63 14.36
N ASN A 276 -20.55 2.83 13.43
CA ASN A 276 -21.96 2.78 13.06
C ASN A 276 -22.66 1.48 13.53
N GLY A 277 -21.99 0.72 14.39
CA GLY A 277 -22.52 -0.51 14.97
C GLY A 277 -23.05 -0.31 16.38
N GLN A 278 -23.66 -1.35 16.92
CA GLN A 278 -24.03 -1.38 18.32
C GLN A 278 -22.78 -1.34 19.21
N ALA A 279 -22.89 -0.72 20.38
CA ALA A 279 -21.81 -0.73 21.36
C ALA A 279 -21.47 -2.17 21.78
N GLY A 280 -20.18 -2.50 21.78
CA GLY A 280 -19.70 -3.85 22.08
C GLY A 280 -18.29 -4.09 21.53
N PRO A 281 -17.72 -5.29 21.74
CA PRO A 281 -16.45 -5.66 21.12
C PRO A 281 -16.61 -5.88 19.61
N LEU A 282 -15.54 -5.63 18.85
CA LEU A 282 -15.48 -6.01 17.43
C LEU A 282 -15.55 -7.55 17.28
N PRO A 283 -16.27 -8.07 16.28
CA PRO A 283 -16.10 -9.46 15.86
C PRO A 283 -14.64 -9.73 15.50
N PRO A 284 -14.03 -10.88 15.86
CA PRO A 284 -12.60 -11.14 15.63
C PRO A 284 -12.16 -10.98 14.18
N VAL A 285 -13.08 -11.26 13.24
CA VAL A 285 -12.88 -11.12 11.81
C VAL A 285 -14.08 -10.41 11.20
N ILE A 286 -13.84 -9.42 10.34
CA ILE A 286 -14.87 -8.71 9.59
C ILE A 286 -14.63 -8.87 8.08
N PRO A 287 -15.62 -9.32 7.30
CA PRO A 287 -15.55 -9.29 5.84
C PRO A 287 -15.69 -7.87 5.33
N ILE A 288 -14.81 -7.47 4.39
CA ILE A 288 -14.67 -6.07 3.94
C ILE A 288 -14.81 -5.92 2.43
N ASP A 289 -15.44 -6.89 1.74
CA ASP A 289 -15.67 -6.79 0.29
C ASP A 289 -16.80 -5.83 -0.08
N LYS A 290 -17.80 -5.73 0.79
CA LYS A 290 -19.07 -5.04 0.55
C LYS A 290 -19.26 -3.79 1.41
N THR A 291 -18.37 -3.57 2.38
CA THR A 291 -18.35 -2.34 3.20
C THR A 291 -18.05 -1.11 2.33
N ILE A 292 -18.36 0.09 2.81
CA ILE A 292 -17.93 1.33 2.15
C ILE A 292 -16.40 1.48 2.27
N SER A 293 -15.86 1.27 3.47
CA SER A 293 -14.42 1.21 3.68
C SER A 293 -13.93 -0.23 3.46
N ARG A 294 -13.55 -0.54 2.22
CA ARG A 294 -13.35 -1.92 1.74
C ARG A 294 -11.89 -2.28 1.49
N ARG A 295 -11.63 -3.54 1.16
CA ARG A 295 -10.26 -4.06 0.89
C ARG A 295 -9.49 -3.32 -0.22
N THR A 296 -10.18 -2.54 -1.04
CA THR A 296 -9.60 -1.76 -2.13
C THR A 296 -9.54 -0.26 -1.83
N THR A 297 -10.00 0.20 -0.67
CA THR A 297 -9.98 1.62 -0.30
C THR A 297 -8.55 2.06 -0.03
N VAL A 298 -8.08 3.05 -0.77
CA VAL A 298 -6.67 3.50 -0.75
C VAL A 298 -6.52 4.98 -0.42
N SER A 299 -7.61 5.74 -0.48
CA SER A 299 -7.67 7.10 0.03
C SER A 299 -9.13 7.52 0.21
N ALA A 300 -9.37 8.55 1.01
CA ALA A 300 -10.64 9.25 1.05
C ALA A 300 -10.43 10.76 1.15
N VAL A 301 -11.36 11.54 0.63
CA VAL A 301 -11.35 13.01 0.77
C VAL A 301 -12.74 13.51 1.09
N VAL A 302 -12.81 14.50 1.98
CA VAL A 302 -13.98 15.36 2.15
C VAL A 302 -13.57 16.80 1.82
N PHE A 303 -14.16 17.37 0.78
CA PHE A 303 -14.03 18.79 0.49
C PHE A 303 -15.04 19.55 1.34
N HIS A 304 -14.55 20.50 2.12
CA HIS A 304 -15.35 21.49 2.80
C HIS A 304 -15.31 22.76 1.95
N GLY A 305 -16.42 23.03 1.26
CA GLY A 305 -16.57 24.22 0.43
C GLY A 305 -16.58 25.51 1.26
N VAL A 306 -17.04 26.59 0.65
CA VAL A 306 -17.16 27.91 1.28
C VAL A 306 -18.57 28.44 1.13
N GLN A 307 -18.96 29.39 1.97
CA GLN A 307 -20.23 30.10 1.77
C GLN A 307 -20.13 31.02 0.56
N LYS A 308 -21.30 31.45 0.07
CA LYS A 308 -21.36 32.53 -0.90
C LYS A 308 -20.65 33.76 -0.33
N ASP A 309 -19.79 34.37 -1.13
CA ASP A 309 -18.99 35.56 -0.81
C ASP A 309 -17.80 35.34 0.15
N GLU A 310 -17.58 34.11 0.63
CA GLU A 310 -16.34 33.75 1.33
C GLU A 310 -15.15 33.61 0.35
N PRO A 311 -13.91 33.88 0.79
CA PRO A 311 -12.74 33.67 -0.03
C PRO A 311 -12.63 32.21 -0.51
N CYS A 312 -12.58 32.00 -1.83
CA CYS A 312 -12.47 30.67 -2.44
C CYS A 312 -11.25 29.88 -1.95
N GLU A 313 -10.17 30.56 -1.59
CA GLU A 313 -8.96 29.95 -1.04
C GLU A 313 -9.15 29.29 0.34
N SER A 314 -10.28 29.55 1.01
CA SER A 314 -10.66 28.93 2.29
C SER A 314 -11.31 27.54 2.11
N THR A 315 -11.58 27.11 0.86
CA THR A 315 -11.97 25.73 0.57
C THR A 315 -10.90 24.77 1.10
N THR A 316 -11.33 23.75 1.82
CA THR A 316 -10.44 22.81 2.51
C THR A 316 -10.65 21.39 2.01
N MET A 317 -9.57 20.72 1.62
CA MET A 317 -9.55 19.31 1.26
C MET A 317 -9.06 18.48 2.45
N TRP A 318 -9.98 17.80 3.15
CA TRP A 318 -9.67 16.88 4.24
C TRP A 318 -9.25 15.54 3.67
N THR A 319 -7.96 15.27 3.66
CA THR A 319 -7.37 14.14 2.95
C THR A 319 -6.98 13.02 3.89
N ILE A 320 -7.45 11.81 3.59
CA ILE A 320 -7.02 10.57 4.22
C ILE A 320 -6.26 9.77 3.15
N LEU A 321 -4.94 9.71 3.23
CA LEU A 321 -4.14 8.79 2.39
C LEU A 321 -4.10 7.41 3.06
N GLY A 322 -4.33 6.35 2.29
CA GLY A 322 -4.56 5.01 2.80
C GLY A 322 -6.02 4.72 3.14
N ASP A 323 -6.28 3.51 3.61
CA ASP A 323 -7.61 3.08 4.04
C ASP A 323 -8.03 3.87 5.31
N PRO A 324 -9.19 4.55 5.32
CA PRO A 324 -9.65 5.35 6.46
C PRO A 324 -9.73 4.64 7.81
N LYS A 325 -9.84 3.30 7.83
CA LYS A 325 -9.82 2.53 9.09
C LYS A 325 -8.47 2.57 9.80
N TYR A 326 -7.39 2.84 9.06
CA TYR A 326 -6.00 2.81 9.53
C TYR A 326 -5.29 4.15 9.37
N SER A 327 -6.02 5.21 9.02
CA SER A 327 -5.45 6.50 8.67
C SER A 327 -6.25 7.68 9.23
N ILE A 328 -5.67 8.87 9.11
CA ILE A 328 -6.11 10.12 9.72
C ILE A 328 -6.31 11.20 8.66
N ALA A 329 -7.35 12.02 8.82
CA ALA A 329 -7.63 13.15 7.93
C ALA A 329 -6.70 14.32 8.22
N VAL A 330 -6.02 14.80 7.18
CA VAL A 330 -5.14 15.96 7.21
C VAL A 330 -5.76 17.08 6.36
N PRO A 331 -5.97 18.28 6.91
CA PRO A 331 -6.54 19.39 6.15
C PRO A 331 -5.49 20.03 5.22
N VAL A 332 -5.90 20.23 3.97
CA VAL A 332 -5.17 21.04 2.98
C VAL A 332 -6.09 22.18 2.56
N GLU A 333 -5.81 23.41 2.99
CA GLU A 333 -6.54 24.58 2.50
C GLU A 333 -6.05 24.93 1.08
N MET A 334 -6.95 25.39 0.22
CA MET A 334 -6.61 25.79 -1.15
C MET A 334 -5.57 26.92 -1.16
N ARG A 335 -5.52 27.74 -0.11
CA ARG A 335 -4.48 28.75 0.12
C ARG A 335 -3.05 28.17 0.17
N CYS A 336 -2.86 26.91 0.51
CA CYS A 336 -1.55 26.26 0.55
C CYS A 336 -0.97 26.16 -0.87
N ARG A 337 0.27 26.59 -1.04
CA ARG A 337 1.01 26.52 -2.32
C ARG A 337 2.08 25.43 -2.33
N VAL A 338 2.30 24.80 -1.19
CA VAL A 338 3.22 23.69 -0.97
C VAL A 338 2.46 22.69 -0.12
N ILE A 339 2.62 21.41 -0.42
CA ILE A 339 2.04 20.32 0.35
C ILE A 339 3.08 19.87 1.37
N ALA A 340 2.65 19.63 2.60
CA ALA A 340 3.55 19.14 3.64
C ALA A 340 4.03 17.72 3.31
N ASP A 341 5.32 17.47 3.51
CA ASP A 341 6.02 16.21 3.18
C ASP A 341 5.19 14.94 3.45
N PRO A 342 4.54 14.74 4.63
CA PRO A 342 3.83 13.49 4.93
C PRO A 342 2.66 13.11 3.99
N LEU A 343 2.25 14.01 3.12
CA LEU A 343 1.18 13.82 2.14
C LEU A 343 1.69 13.73 0.69
N GLU A 344 2.95 14.07 0.42
CA GLU A 344 3.51 14.09 -0.93
C GLU A 344 4.68 13.12 -1.10
N GLY A 345 4.93 12.68 -2.32
CA GLY A 345 6.04 11.78 -2.61
C GLY A 345 5.75 10.90 -3.83
N SER A 346 6.70 10.85 -4.76
CA SER A 346 6.57 10.09 -6.01
C SER A 346 6.47 8.56 -5.82
N ARG A 347 6.50 8.08 -4.58
CA ARG A 347 6.33 6.68 -4.15
C ARG A 347 5.15 6.48 -3.20
N GLY A 348 4.39 7.53 -2.89
CA GLY A 348 3.31 7.60 -1.92
C GLY A 348 3.66 8.53 -0.77
N GLY A 349 2.69 9.31 -0.28
CA GLY A 349 2.86 10.12 0.93
C GLY A 349 2.97 9.22 2.16
N GLU A 350 3.87 9.53 3.09
CA GLU A 350 4.28 8.62 4.17
C GLU A 350 3.13 8.18 5.08
N ILE A 351 2.15 9.05 5.32
CA ILE A 351 0.93 8.69 6.07
C ILE A 351 0.17 7.55 5.37
N GLY A 352 0.06 7.62 4.05
CA GLY A 352 -0.58 6.60 3.23
C GLY A 352 0.19 5.28 3.26
N GLU A 353 1.51 5.34 3.14
CA GLU A 353 2.37 4.15 3.16
C GLU A 353 2.29 3.43 4.52
N ILE A 354 2.28 4.17 5.64
CA ILE A 354 2.04 3.60 6.97
C ILE A 354 0.69 2.87 7.02
N ALA A 355 -0.39 3.53 6.57
CA ALA A 355 -1.72 2.95 6.57
C ALA A 355 -1.81 1.67 5.71
N LEU A 356 -1.08 1.61 4.58
CA LEU A 356 -0.98 0.41 3.75
C LEU A 356 -0.33 -0.76 4.51
N THR A 357 0.74 -0.50 5.27
CA THR A 357 1.40 -1.51 6.11
C THR A 357 0.47 -2.02 7.20
N LEU A 358 -0.19 -1.11 7.94
CA LEU A 358 -1.13 -1.47 9.01
C LEU A 358 -2.29 -2.31 8.47
N ARG A 359 -2.89 -1.90 7.34
CA ARG A 359 -3.95 -2.67 6.68
C ARG A 359 -3.46 -4.05 6.27
N ASP A 360 -2.34 -4.14 5.55
CA ASP A 360 -1.83 -5.43 5.05
C ASP A 360 -1.54 -6.43 6.17
N TRP A 361 -1.07 -5.94 7.33
CA TRP A 361 -0.83 -6.77 8.51
C TRP A 361 -2.10 -7.44 9.05
N THR A 362 -3.23 -6.74 8.99
CA THR A 362 -4.51 -7.23 9.51
C THR A 362 -5.33 -8.07 8.53
N LEU A 363 -4.97 -8.10 7.24
CA LEU A 363 -5.73 -8.89 6.26
C LEU A 363 -5.64 -10.39 6.56
N THR A 364 -6.77 -11.08 6.41
CA THR A 364 -6.80 -12.54 6.37
C THR A 364 -5.97 -13.06 5.20
N LYS A 365 -5.60 -14.35 5.23
CA LYS A 365 -4.77 -14.97 4.19
C LYS A 365 -5.39 -14.80 2.78
N ASP A 366 -6.71 -14.98 2.67
CA ASP A 366 -7.49 -14.78 1.44
C ASP A 366 -7.73 -13.30 1.07
N ARG A 367 -7.43 -12.38 1.99
CA ARG A 367 -7.52 -10.91 1.86
C ARG A 367 -8.94 -10.37 1.63
N HIS A 368 -9.96 -11.17 1.90
CA HIS A 368 -11.37 -10.76 1.81
C HIS A 368 -11.90 -10.19 3.13
N SER A 369 -11.19 -10.45 4.22
CA SER A 369 -11.54 -10.03 5.57
C SER A 369 -10.34 -9.43 6.30
N ILE A 370 -10.58 -8.85 7.48
CA ILE A 370 -9.54 -8.35 8.39
C ILE A 370 -9.72 -8.96 9.78
N HIS A 371 -8.60 -9.24 10.43
CA HIS A 371 -8.51 -9.45 11.88
C HIS A 371 -8.63 -8.09 12.58
N THR A 372 -9.49 -7.99 13.59
CA THR A 372 -9.87 -6.70 14.17
C THR A 372 -9.09 -6.28 15.39
N ASP A 373 -8.21 -7.13 15.92
CA ASP A 373 -7.58 -6.94 17.24
C ASP A 373 -6.82 -5.61 17.38
N ALA A 374 -6.21 -5.14 16.29
CA ALA A 374 -5.45 -3.89 16.27
C ALA A 374 -6.32 -2.63 16.16
N LEU A 375 -7.55 -2.74 15.61
CA LEU A 375 -8.37 -1.58 15.24
C LEU A 375 -8.77 -0.69 16.43
N PRO A 376 -9.24 -1.22 17.58
CA PRO A 376 -9.63 -0.37 18.70
C PRO A 376 -8.48 0.50 19.23
N GLY A 377 -7.26 -0.06 19.26
CA GLY A 377 -6.06 0.68 19.67
C GLY A 377 -5.74 1.81 18.70
N ILE A 378 -5.71 1.51 17.39
CA ILE A 378 -5.49 2.49 16.33
C ILE A 378 -6.52 3.63 16.42
N TRP A 379 -7.80 3.30 16.63
CA TRP A 379 -8.86 4.29 16.72
C TRP A 379 -8.75 5.15 17.98
N ALA A 380 -8.43 4.55 19.12
CA ALA A 380 -8.25 5.26 20.38
C ALA A 380 -7.10 6.28 20.34
N ASP A 381 -6.02 5.96 19.63
CA ASP A 381 -4.87 6.84 19.47
C ASP A 381 -5.08 7.89 18.36
N LEU A 382 -5.69 7.53 17.21
CA LEU A 382 -5.84 8.44 16.07
C LEU A 382 -7.04 9.39 16.16
N TRP A 383 -8.21 8.93 16.61
CA TRP A 383 -9.46 9.72 16.53
C TRP A 383 -9.43 10.99 17.38
N PRO A 384 -8.92 11.00 18.63
CA PRO A 384 -8.79 12.23 19.41
C PRO A 384 -7.85 13.25 18.76
N ILE A 385 -6.79 12.78 18.08
CA ILE A 385 -5.88 13.64 17.33
C ILE A 385 -6.61 14.24 16.12
N GLU A 386 -7.33 13.44 15.35
CA GLU A 386 -8.13 13.90 14.21
C GLU A 386 -9.14 14.97 14.62
N ASP A 387 -9.85 14.76 15.74
CA ASP A 387 -10.78 15.74 16.30
C ASP A 387 -10.10 17.06 16.64
N GLN A 388 -8.85 17.01 17.12
CA GLN A 388 -8.06 18.20 17.37
C GLN A 388 -7.60 18.86 16.06
N LEU A 389 -7.24 18.10 15.02
CA LEU A 389 -6.89 18.66 13.71
C LEU A 389 -8.10 19.40 13.10
N ILE A 390 -9.29 18.78 13.16
CA ILE A 390 -10.56 19.38 12.74
C ILE A 390 -10.78 20.70 13.44
N ARG A 391 -10.80 20.70 14.78
CA ARG A 391 -11.03 21.91 15.57
C ARG A 391 -10.01 23.01 15.26
N GLN A 392 -8.72 22.68 15.27
CA GLN A 392 -7.64 23.65 15.07
C GLN A 392 -7.62 24.24 13.66
N ASN A 393 -8.02 23.48 12.63
CA ASN A 393 -8.13 24.00 11.28
C ASN A 393 -9.37 24.87 11.11
N LEU A 394 -10.53 24.46 11.63
CA LEU A 394 -11.74 25.29 11.55
C LEU A 394 -11.58 26.63 12.29
N GLU A 395 -11.01 26.62 13.50
CA GLU A 395 -10.66 27.84 14.25
C GLU A 395 -9.62 28.71 13.52
N HIS A 396 -8.70 28.09 12.76
CA HIS A 396 -7.75 28.81 11.92
C HIS A 396 -8.45 29.46 10.73
N ARG A 397 -9.28 28.70 10.01
CA ARG A 397 -10.07 29.18 8.88
C ARG A 397 -10.90 30.39 9.26
N ASP A 398 -11.65 30.30 10.36
CA ASP A 398 -12.51 31.40 10.82
C ASP A 398 -11.70 32.66 11.13
N ARG A 399 -10.54 32.54 11.79
CA ARG A 399 -9.64 33.68 12.04
C ARG A 399 -9.07 34.28 10.75
N MET A 400 -8.84 33.47 9.71
CA MET A 400 -8.30 33.96 8.44
C MET A 400 -9.34 34.71 7.61
N LEU A 401 -10.64 34.48 7.83
CA LEU A 401 -11.70 35.31 7.26
C LEU A 401 -11.59 36.76 7.76
N ASP A 402 -11.23 36.95 9.03
CA ASP A 402 -11.07 38.28 9.65
C ASP A 402 -9.73 38.95 9.33
N THR A 403 -8.71 38.19 8.89
CA THR A 403 -7.32 38.70 8.69
C THR A 403 -6.68 38.30 7.35
N PRO A 404 -7.23 38.70 6.19
CA PRO A 404 -6.81 38.19 4.88
C PRO A 404 -5.33 38.45 4.52
N GLY A 405 -4.76 39.57 4.99
CA GLY A 405 -3.39 39.99 4.64
C GLY A 405 -2.28 39.07 5.16
N SER A 406 -2.53 38.28 6.21
CA SER A 406 -1.58 37.29 6.76
C SER A 406 -1.94 35.84 6.42
N ALA A 407 -3.05 35.62 5.70
CA ALA A 407 -3.66 34.30 5.57
C ALA A 407 -2.76 33.28 4.87
N LEU A 408 -1.98 33.70 3.87
CA LEU A 408 -1.15 32.78 3.09
C LEU A 408 -0.08 32.08 3.93
N GLN A 409 0.77 32.88 4.59
CA GLN A 409 1.84 32.36 5.42
C GLN A 409 1.29 31.58 6.62
N ALA A 410 0.22 32.08 7.23
CA ALA A 410 -0.40 31.44 8.39
C ALA A 410 -1.02 30.07 8.02
N SER A 411 -1.72 29.95 6.88
CA SER A 411 -2.26 28.67 6.41
C SER A 411 -1.16 27.68 6.03
N HIS A 412 -0.03 28.14 5.48
CA HIS A 412 1.09 27.24 5.20
C HIS A 412 1.69 26.65 6.49
N SER A 413 2.02 27.49 7.47
CA SER A 413 2.54 27.02 8.76
C SER A 413 1.52 26.18 9.53
N GLN A 414 0.22 26.45 9.37
CA GLN A 414 -0.84 25.61 9.91
C GLN A 414 -0.81 24.22 9.27
N HIS A 415 -0.75 24.14 7.94
CA HIS A 415 -0.74 22.90 7.18
C HIS A 415 0.45 22.01 7.57
N GLU A 416 1.68 22.55 7.56
CA GLU A 416 2.89 21.83 7.99
C GLU A 416 2.73 21.29 9.42
N ARG A 417 2.24 22.11 10.35
CA ARG A 417 2.09 21.72 11.77
C ARG A 417 1.05 20.61 11.96
N LEU A 418 -0.10 20.71 11.29
CA LEU A 418 -1.16 19.71 11.40
C LEU A 418 -0.76 18.40 10.72
N ALA A 419 -0.09 18.46 9.55
CA ALA A 419 0.45 17.30 8.86
C ALA A 419 1.54 16.60 9.69
N ALA A 420 2.50 17.33 10.27
CA ALA A 420 3.54 16.76 11.13
C ALA A 420 2.94 16.07 12.37
N LYS A 421 1.87 16.63 12.94
CA LYS A 421 1.17 16.02 14.07
C LYS A 421 0.44 14.73 13.66
N ALA A 422 -0.25 14.74 12.53
CA ALA A 422 -0.88 13.54 11.96
C ALA A 422 0.16 12.44 11.69
N TYR A 423 1.28 12.80 11.07
CA TYR A 423 2.38 11.90 10.78
C TYR A 423 2.99 11.29 12.04
N THR A 424 3.20 12.08 13.09
CA THR A 424 3.70 11.58 14.39
C THR A 424 2.76 10.52 14.98
N ALA A 425 1.45 10.74 14.90
CA ALA A 425 0.46 9.78 15.37
C ALA A 425 0.50 8.48 14.54
N MET A 426 0.51 8.59 13.20
CA MET A 426 0.61 7.44 12.30
C MET A 426 1.91 6.64 12.51
N ARG A 427 3.05 7.31 12.64
CA ARG A 427 4.34 6.68 12.91
C ARG A 427 4.30 5.89 14.22
N ARG A 428 3.65 6.43 15.25
CA ARG A 428 3.46 5.72 16.53
C ARG A 428 2.65 4.44 16.34
N GLU A 429 1.57 4.46 15.57
CA GLU A 429 0.79 3.26 15.25
C GLU A 429 1.64 2.20 14.54
N LEU A 430 2.46 2.60 13.57
CA LEU A 430 3.38 1.68 12.89
C LEU A 430 4.31 0.97 13.87
N VAL A 431 4.93 1.74 14.77
CA VAL A 431 5.89 1.22 15.75
C VAL A 431 5.20 0.30 16.76
N GLN A 432 4.04 0.70 17.28
CA GLN A 432 3.25 -0.11 18.21
C GLN A 432 2.76 -1.41 17.56
N ALA A 433 2.22 -1.35 16.34
CA ALA A 433 1.75 -2.53 15.62
C ALA A 433 2.90 -3.51 15.33
N LYS A 434 4.06 -3.00 14.90
CA LYS A 434 5.27 -3.83 14.74
C LYS A 434 5.71 -4.44 16.06
N HIS A 435 5.69 -3.68 17.15
CA HIS A 435 6.05 -4.18 18.47
C HIS A 435 5.10 -5.28 18.93
N ALA A 436 3.78 -5.10 18.76
CA ALA A 436 2.77 -6.10 19.06
C ALA A 436 2.89 -7.34 18.17
N ALA A 437 3.29 -7.18 16.91
CA ALA A 437 3.61 -8.30 16.02
C ALA A 437 4.80 -9.13 16.56
N LEU A 438 5.82 -8.47 17.11
CA LEU A 438 7.03 -9.08 17.66
C LEU A 438 6.88 -9.67 19.07
N GLN A 439 6.06 -9.07 19.94
CA GLN A 439 5.95 -9.43 21.38
C GLN A 439 5.21 -10.74 21.68
N HIS A 440 4.61 -11.35 20.67
CA HIS A 440 3.76 -12.52 20.84
C HIS A 440 4.44 -13.84 20.43
N ALA A 441 5.76 -13.81 20.27
CA ALA A 441 6.54 -15.01 20.53
C ALA A 441 6.48 -15.22 22.05
N THR A 442 5.69 -16.18 22.50
CA THR A 442 5.73 -16.65 23.89
C THR A 442 7.18 -16.89 24.28
N LYS A 443 7.55 -16.47 25.50
CA LYS A 443 8.90 -16.71 26.02
C LYS A 443 9.25 -18.19 25.84
N PRO A 444 10.43 -18.52 25.28
CA PRO A 444 10.96 -19.87 25.45
C PRO A 444 11.00 -20.14 26.95
N ASP A 445 10.52 -21.32 27.35
CA ASP A 445 10.79 -21.83 28.68
C ASP A 445 12.33 -21.86 28.83
N GLU A 446 12.90 -21.05 29.73
CA GLU A 446 14.35 -20.93 29.94
C GLU A 446 15.00 -22.24 30.46
N SER A 447 14.26 -23.35 30.46
CA SER A 447 14.64 -24.64 31.03
C SER A 447 14.88 -25.77 30.03
N GLU A 448 14.66 -25.57 28.72
CA GLU A 448 15.04 -26.56 27.69
C GLU A 448 16.36 -26.19 27.00
N SER A 449 17.26 -27.16 26.92
CA SER A 449 18.58 -27.06 26.27
C SER A 449 18.56 -26.24 24.97
N LEU A 450 19.28 -25.13 24.94
CA LEU A 450 19.39 -24.18 23.81
C LEU A 450 20.15 -24.73 22.58
N VAL A 451 20.64 -25.96 22.67
CA VAL A 451 21.33 -26.67 21.59
C VAL A 451 20.46 -27.87 21.19
N PRO A 452 20.15 -28.06 19.90
CA PRO A 452 19.47 -29.27 19.43
C PRO A 452 20.21 -30.50 19.96
N GLN A 453 19.50 -31.44 20.59
CA GLN A 453 20.09 -32.73 20.93
C GLN A 453 20.53 -33.39 19.62
N SER A 454 21.82 -33.71 19.49
CA SER A 454 22.39 -34.36 18.30
C SER A 454 21.51 -35.54 17.86
N ARG A 455 20.98 -35.51 16.63
CA ARG A 455 20.22 -36.65 16.08
C ARG A 455 20.65 -36.92 14.65
N ARG A 456 21.01 -38.19 14.46
CA ARG A 456 21.64 -38.84 13.30
C ARG A 456 22.86 -38.10 12.76
N ALA A 457 24.02 -38.70 13.05
CA ALA A 457 25.28 -38.41 12.39
C ALA A 457 25.10 -38.27 10.87
N ALA A 458 25.78 -37.27 10.31
CA ALA A 458 26.04 -37.16 8.88
C ALA A 458 26.36 -38.53 8.28
N GLY A 459 26.02 -38.73 7.00
CA GLY A 459 26.36 -39.95 6.25
C GLY A 459 27.79 -40.41 6.55
N SER A 460 28.03 -41.72 6.47
CA SER A 460 29.19 -42.49 6.99
C SER A 460 30.60 -41.94 6.73
N ASP A 461 30.73 -40.85 5.97
CA ASP A 461 31.94 -40.27 5.42
C ASP A 461 32.19 -38.82 5.93
N GLY A 462 31.31 -38.25 6.77
CA GLY A 462 31.50 -36.92 7.38
C GLY A 462 31.31 -35.73 6.44
N VAL A 463 30.66 -35.94 5.30
CA VAL A 463 30.36 -34.91 4.27
C VAL A 463 28.86 -34.65 4.25
N ILE A 464 28.46 -33.37 4.22
CA ILE A 464 27.05 -32.97 4.10
C ILE A 464 26.69 -32.83 2.63
N HIS A 465 25.69 -33.59 2.17
CA HIS A 465 25.15 -33.55 0.82
C HIS A 465 24.08 -32.48 0.69
N VAL A 466 24.34 -31.48 -0.14
CA VAL A 466 23.50 -30.28 -0.28
C VAL A 466 22.89 -30.20 -1.67
N ALA A 467 21.56 -30.23 -1.75
CA ALA A 467 20.82 -29.86 -2.94
C ALA A 467 20.65 -28.34 -3.00
N ILE A 468 21.10 -27.71 -4.09
CA ILE A 468 20.90 -26.27 -4.34
C ILE A 468 19.88 -26.10 -5.47
N TYR A 469 18.75 -25.46 -5.15
CA TYR A 469 17.69 -25.20 -6.12
C TYR A 469 18.13 -24.24 -7.24
N ASP A 470 17.93 -24.62 -8.50
CA ASP A 470 18.18 -23.77 -9.66
C ASP A 470 17.33 -24.15 -10.89
N HIS A 471 16.41 -23.26 -11.27
CA HIS A 471 15.51 -23.43 -12.41
C HIS A 471 15.98 -22.77 -13.72
N ALA A 472 17.17 -22.17 -13.77
CA ALA A 472 17.69 -21.56 -14.99
C ALA A 472 18.19 -22.62 -15.99
N GLU A 473 18.22 -22.35 -17.29
CA GLU A 473 18.72 -23.35 -18.26
C GLU A 473 20.21 -23.65 -18.07
N SER A 474 21.00 -22.63 -17.70
CA SER A 474 22.40 -22.75 -17.29
C SER A 474 22.58 -22.36 -15.83
N VAL A 475 23.68 -22.80 -15.19
CA VAL A 475 23.93 -22.55 -13.77
C VAL A 475 23.85 -21.06 -13.45
N HIS A 476 22.86 -20.68 -12.66
CA HIS A 476 22.55 -19.30 -12.36
C HIS A 476 23.63 -18.69 -11.44
N ARG A 477 23.83 -17.37 -11.52
CA ARG A 477 24.84 -16.64 -10.71
C ARG A 477 24.74 -16.94 -9.21
N ARG A 478 23.51 -16.95 -8.66
CA ARG A 478 23.21 -17.29 -7.26
C ARG A 478 23.70 -18.68 -6.85
N THR A 479 23.48 -19.69 -7.71
CA THR A 479 23.98 -21.05 -7.51
C THR A 479 25.50 -21.06 -7.50
N LYS A 480 26.15 -20.34 -8.43
CA LYS A 480 27.62 -20.21 -8.44
C LYS A 480 28.16 -19.55 -7.17
N THR A 481 27.46 -18.53 -6.66
CA THR A 481 27.82 -17.88 -5.40
C THR A 481 27.76 -18.87 -4.23
N LEU A 482 26.67 -19.63 -4.09
CA LEU A 482 26.55 -20.64 -3.03
C LEU A 482 27.60 -21.75 -3.16
N LEU A 483 27.87 -22.24 -4.38
CA LEU A 483 28.94 -23.22 -4.64
C LEU A 483 30.34 -22.70 -4.29
N SER A 484 30.56 -21.38 -4.30
CA SER A 484 31.83 -20.79 -3.84
C SER A 484 31.96 -20.68 -2.32
N VAL A 485 30.83 -20.78 -1.60
CA VAL A 485 30.75 -20.71 -0.13
C VAL A 485 30.72 -22.10 0.50
N LEU A 486 29.98 -23.02 -0.13
CA LEU A 486 29.79 -24.41 0.28
C LEU A 486 30.68 -25.32 -0.58
N THR A 487 31.95 -25.43 -0.18
CA THR A 487 32.97 -26.20 -0.90
C THR A 487 33.26 -27.52 -0.21
N SER A 488 33.90 -28.44 -0.94
CA SER A 488 34.40 -29.70 -0.38
C SER A 488 35.38 -29.49 0.76
N ASP A 489 36.23 -28.46 0.68
CA ASP A 489 37.20 -28.11 1.73
C ASP A 489 36.53 -27.65 3.04
N HIS A 490 35.24 -27.32 2.97
CA HIS A 490 34.42 -26.97 4.13
C HIS A 490 33.45 -28.11 4.54
N GLY A 491 33.57 -29.30 3.95
CA GLY A 491 32.77 -30.48 4.28
C GLY A 491 31.45 -30.60 3.50
N PHE A 492 31.27 -29.85 2.40
CA PHE A 492 30.03 -29.85 1.64
C PHE A 492 30.20 -30.44 0.24
N GLN A 493 29.32 -31.37 -0.13
CA GLN A 493 29.13 -31.80 -1.52
C GLN A 493 27.83 -31.22 -2.04
N CYS A 494 27.91 -30.32 -3.01
CA CYS A 494 26.76 -29.58 -3.50
C CYS A 494 26.38 -29.97 -4.93
N ASP A 495 25.12 -30.32 -5.13
CA ASP A 495 24.55 -30.55 -6.45
C ASP A 495 23.46 -29.53 -6.77
N ARG A 496 23.35 -29.20 -8.05
CA ARG A 496 22.28 -28.36 -8.56
C ARG A 496 21.04 -29.24 -8.81
N VAL A 497 19.90 -28.86 -8.24
CA VAL A 497 18.61 -29.54 -8.49
C VAL A 497 17.60 -28.59 -9.14
N SER A 498 16.89 -29.08 -10.16
CA SER A 498 15.83 -28.34 -10.83
C SER A 498 14.47 -28.56 -10.14
N PRO A 499 13.45 -27.72 -10.43
CA PRO A 499 12.09 -27.98 -9.97
C PRO A 499 11.54 -29.33 -10.46
N GLY A 500 12.00 -29.83 -11.62
CA GLY A 500 11.63 -31.15 -12.14
C GLY A 500 12.16 -32.27 -11.27
N ASP A 501 13.47 -32.23 -10.99
CA ASP A 501 14.14 -33.25 -10.16
C ASP A 501 13.50 -33.32 -8.75
N ILE A 502 13.13 -32.17 -8.18
CA ILE A 502 12.43 -32.11 -6.88
C ILE A 502 11.05 -32.79 -6.96
N ARG A 503 10.28 -32.55 -8.02
CA ARG A 503 8.98 -33.24 -8.21
C ARG A 503 9.16 -34.75 -8.35
N ASP A 504 10.26 -35.17 -8.96
CA ASP A 504 10.62 -36.56 -9.19
C ASP A 504 11.25 -37.24 -7.96
N GLY A 505 11.39 -36.53 -6.83
CA GLY A 505 11.80 -37.10 -5.54
C GLY A 505 13.31 -37.15 -5.29
N VAL A 506 14.10 -36.37 -6.05
CA VAL A 506 15.58 -36.37 -5.95
C VAL A 506 16.10 -36.03 -4.54
N LEU A 507 15.31 -35.32 -3.73
CA LEU A 507 15.72 -34.84 -2.40
C LEU A 507 16.03 -35.97 -1.41
N SER A 508 15.55 -37.19 -1.65
CA SER A 508 15.84 -38.36 -0.82
C SER A 508 17.34 -38.75 -0.76
N GLY A 509 18.16 -38.24 -1.68
CA GLY A 509 19.60 -38.45 -1.70
C GLY A 509 20.43 -37.33 -1.07
N TYR A 510 19.82 -36.36 -0.39
CA TYR A 510 20.49 -35.19 0.18
C TYR A 510 20.17 -35.03 1.67
N ASP A 511 21.07 -34.36 2.40
CA ASP A 511 20.86 -34.00 3.80
C ASP A 511 20.17 -32.64 3.91
N VAL A 512 20.51 -31.69 3.02
CA VAL A 512 20.01 -30.31 3.07
C VAL A 512 19.53 -29.82 1.71
N LEU A 513 18.40 -29.12 1.67
CA LEU A 513 17.96 -28.29 0.54
C LEU A 513 18.22 -26.81 0.83
N VAL A 514 19.01 -26.17 -0.04
CA VAL A 514 19.21 -24.72 -0.05
C VAL A 514 18.34 -24.07 -1.13
N MET A 515 17.42 -23.22 -0.70
CA MET A 515 16.59 -22.36 -1.56
C MET A 515 17.19 -20.94 -1.62
N PRO A 516 17.78 -20.52 -2.75
CA PRO A 516 18.46 -19.24 -2.88
C PRO A 516 17.49 -18.05 -3.02
N GLY A 517 18.05 -16.84 -3.01
CA GLY A 517 17.32 -15.60 -3.31
C GLY A 517 16.65 -15.59 -4.70
N GLY A 518 15.75 -14.64 -4.96
CA GLY A 518 14.97 -14.55 -6.20
C GLY A 518 13.53 -14.12 -6.06
N SER A 519 12.64 -14.78 -6.80
CA SER A 519 11.19 -14.59 -6.69
C SER A 519 10.61 -15.82 -6.00
N ALA A 520 10.17 -15.69 -4.76
CA ALA A 520 9.61 -16.80 -3.98
C ALA A 520 8.32 -17.36 -4.63
N SER A 521 7.44 -16.47 -5.08
CA SER A 521 6.25 -16.84 -5.85
C SER A 521 6.60 -17.48 -7.19
N GLY A 522 7.65 -17.00 -7.87
CA GLY A 522 8.19 -17.62 -9.09
C GLY A 522 8.74 -19.02 -8.83
N GLN A 523 9.49 -19.21 -7.74
CA GLN A 523 10.02 -20.51 -7.31
C GLN A 523 8.88 -21.49 -7.01
N SER A 524 7.90 -21.07 -6.21
CA SER A 524 6.68 -21.85 -5.91
C SER A 524 5.93 -22.25 -7.19
N LYS A 525 5.69 -21.31 -8.11
CA LYS A 525 5.02 -21.59 -9.39
C LYS A 525 5.77 -22.64 -10.22
N LYS A 526 7.11 -22.64 -10.20
CA LYS A 526 7.93 -23.62 -10.94
C LYS A 526 7.97 -24.99 -10.25
N LEU A 527 7.92 -25.02 -8.92
CA LEU A 527 7.81 -26.24 -8.13
C LEU A 527 6.46 -26.93 -8.33
N GLN A 528 5.40 -26.13 -8.53
CA GLN A 528 4.01 -26.60 -8.50
C GLN A 528 3.65 -27.23 -7.13
N ASP A 529 2.40 -27.65 -6.97
CA ASP A 529 1.94 -28.24 -5.70
C ASP A 529 2.74 -29.50 -5.34
N GLN A 530 3.02 -30.34 -6.35
CA GLN A 530 3.84 -31.55 -6.17
C GLN A 530 5.24 -31.22 -5.64
N GLY A 531 5.96 -30.26 -6.24
CA GLY A 531 7.32 -29.95 -5.81
C GLY A 531 7.36 -29.31 -4.42
N ARG A 532 6.35 -28.47 -4.09
CA ARG A 532 6.20 -27.92 -2.74
C ARG A 532 5.97 -29.02 -1.71
N GLU A 533 5.13 -29.99 -2.03
CA GLU A 533 4.84 -31.11 -1.16
C GLU A 533 6.06 -32.05 -1.00
N GLN A 534 6.84 -32.27 -2.05
CA GLN A 534 8.10 -33.03 -1.95
C GLN A 534 9.11 -32.36 -1.01
N ILE A 535 9.22 -31.02 -1.06
CA ILE A 535 10.05 -30.28 -0.11
C ILE A 535 9.51 -30.43 1.32
N ARG A 536 8.19 -30.29 1.53
CA ARG A 536 7.59 -30.46 2.86
C ARG A 536 7.87 -31.85 3.42
N ARG A 537 7.68 -32.90 2.63
CA ARG A 537 7.96 -34.28 3.05
C ARG A 537 9.43 -34.52 3.34
N PHE A 538 10.32 -33.97 2.53
CA PHE A 538 11.76 -34.07 2.74
C PHE A 538 12.14 -33.52 4.13
N VAL A 539 11.66 -32.32 4.45
CA VAL A 539 11.92 -31.70 5.76
C VAL A 539 11.22 -32.48 6.88
N ASP A 540 9.94 -32.83 6.70
CA ASP A 540 9.17 -33.61 7.68
C ASP A 540 9.87 -34.93 8.06
N SER A 541 10.59 -35.55 7.11
CA SER A 541 11.34 -36.80 7.30
C SER A 541 12.76 -36.65 7.86
N GLY A 542 13.16 -35.44 8.27
CA GLY A 542 14.47 -35.17 8.86
C GLY A 542 15.45 -34.41 7.97
N GLY A 543 15.07 -34.03 6.74
CA GLY A 543 15.90 -33.22 5.87
C GLY A 543 16.04 -31.77 6.34
N GLY A 544 17.20 -31.17 6.14
CA GLY A 544 17.44 -29.76 6.46
C GLY A 544 16.94 -28.81 5.38
N TYR A 545 16.40 -27.65 5.77
CA TYR A 545 16.03 -26.57 4.85
C TYR A 545 16.73 -25.27 5.20
N LEU A 546 17.46 -24.71 4.23
CA LEU A 546 18.00 -23.35 4.31
C LEU A 546 17.36 -22.45 3.24
N GLY A 547 16.58 -21.46 3.67
CA GLY A 547 16.01 -20.45 2.80
C GLY A 547 16.74 -19.11 2.91
N ILE A 548 17.25 -18.57 1.80
CA ILE A 548 17.89 -17.24 1.76
C ILE A 548 17.03 -16.29 0.93
N CYS A 549 16.69 -15.12 1.48
CA CYS A 549 15.86 -14.08 0.85
C CYS A 549 14.53 -14.65 0.31
N ALA A 550 14.43 -14.95 -0.98
CA ALA A 550 13.25 -15.61 -1.56
C ALA A 550 12.99 -17.01 -0.99
N GLY A 551 14.03 -17.77 -0.67
CA GLY A 551 13.88 -19.03 0.06
C GLY A 551 13.27 -18.81 1.44
N ALA A 552 13.69 -17.76 2.16
CA ALA A 552 13.10 -17.40 3.45
C ALA A 552 11.62 -17.00 3.32
N TYR A 553 11.26 -16.20 2.30
CA TYR A 553 9.86 -15.91 1.97
C TYR A 553 9.05 -17.19 1.73
N LEU A 554 9.60 -18.12 0.94
CA LEU A 554 8.95 -19.36 0.57
C LEU A 554 8.71 -20.29 1.76
N ALA A 555 9.62 -20.31 2.74
CA ALA A 555 9.50 -21.13 3.94
C ALA A 555 8.39 -20.67 4.91
N THR A 556 8.10 -19.36 4.97
CA THR A 556 7.07 -18.78 5.87
C THR A 556 5.70 -19.44 5.73
N ALA A 557 4.76 -19.18 6.65
CA ALA A 557 3.39 -19.67 6.55
C ALA A 557 2.39 -18.60 6.03
N HIS A 558 2.89 -17.46 5.54
CA HIS A 558 2.07 -16.27 5.30
C HIS A 558 1.31 -16.23 3.96
N TYR A 559 1.84 -16.84 2.90
CA TYR A 559 1.27 -16.74 1.55
C TYR A 559 0.65 -18.07 1.10
N ASP A 560 -0.31 -18.02 0.18
CA ASP A 560 -0.92 -19.23 -0.41
C ASP A 560 0.09 -20.08 -1.19
N TRP A 561 1.12 -19.42 -1.73
CA TRP A 561 2.22 -20.06 -2.45
C TRP A 561 3.36 -20.54 -1.54
N SER A 562 3.34 -20.20 -0.25
CA SER A 562 4.37 -20.61 0.70
C SER A 562 4.39 -22.12 0.93
N LEU A 563 5.49 -22.61 1.51
CA LEU A 563 5.65 -23.98 1.97
C LEU A 563 5.06 -24.20 3.35
N GLY A 564 5.02 -23.19 4.24
CA GLY A 564 4.54 -23.35 5.62
C GLY A 564 5.43 -24.29 6.44
N LEU A 565 6.75 -24.06 6.39
CA LEU A 565 7.77 -24.83 7.11
C LEU A 565 8.15 -24.20 8.46
N ILE A 566 7.84 -22.92 8.67
CA ILE A 566 8.21 -22.20 9.89
C ILE A 566 7.09 -21.23 10.28
N ASP A 567 6.83 -21.09 11.58
CA ASP A 567 5.78 -20.21 12.13
C ASP A 567 6.13 -18.72 11.99
N ALA A 568 6.37 -18.26 10.76
CA ALA A 568 6.72 -16.88 10.47
C ALA A 568 5.71 -16.26 9.52
N ARG A 569 5.44 -14.98 9.77
CA ARG A 569 4.81 -14.06 8.85
C ARG A 569 5.82 -13.00 8.40
N VAL A 570 5.43 -12.28 7.35
CA VAL A 570 6.22 -11.19 6.79
C VAL A 570 5.53 -9.88 7.09
N TRP A 571 6.23 -9.01 7.82
CA TRP A 571 5.84 -7.64 8.08
C TRP A 571 6.08 -6.78 6.83
N ASP A 572 5.23 -5.76 6.62
CA ASP A 572 5.43 -4.75 5.57
C ASP A 572 5.51 -5.29 4.12
N ARG A 573 4.64 -6.25 3.76
CA ARG A 573 4.68 -6.94 2.46
C ARG A 573 4.46 -6.00 1.28
N ILE A 574 3.69 -4.94 1.50
CA ILE A 574 3.38 -3.96 0.47
C ILE A 574 4.64 -3.22 -0.01
N HIS A 575 5.63 -3.04 0.87
CA HIS A 575 6.93 -2.46 0.56
C HIS A 575 8.05 -3.52 0.51
N TRP A 576 7.76 -4.75 0.07
CA TRP A 576 8.79 -5.80 -0.08
C TRP A 576 10.00 -5.32 -0.90
N ALA A 577 9.75 -4.46 -1.89
CA ALA A 577 10.78 -3.84 -2.72
C ALA A 577 11.44 -2.64 -2.04
N ARG A 578 11.73 -2.69 -0.72
CA ARG A 578 12.25 -1.57 0.08
C ARG A 578 13.68 -1.13 -0.22
N GLY A 579 14.37 -1.78 -1.16
CA GLY A 579 15.70 -1.40 -1.61
C GLY A 579 16.79 -2.37 -1.19
N ASN A 580 18.03 -1.94 -1.46
CA ASN A 580 19.24 -2.72 -1.20
C ASN A 580 20.28 -1.84 -0.48
N GLY A 581 21.15 -2.45 0.30
CA GLY A 581 22.25 -1.77 0.98
C GLY A 581 22.80 -2.60 2.14
N PRO A 582 23.95 -2.19 2.71
CA PRO A 582 24.47 -2.84 3.90
C PRO A 582 23.53 -2.61 5.08
N VAL A 583 23.37 -3.63 5.91
CA VAL A 583 22.67 -3.55 7.20
C VAL A 583 23.49 -4.23 8.27
N THR A 584 23.32 -3.78 9.51
CA THR A 584 23.86 -4.47 10.69
C THR A 584 22.75 -5.32 11.28
N VAL A 585 23.05 -6.58 11.57
CA VAL A 585 22.21 -7.47 12.36
C VAL A 585 22.82 -7.69 13.74
N SER A 586 21.99 -7.85 14.76
CA SER A 586 22.40 -8.33 16.07
C SER A 586 22.11 -9.80 16.23
N LEU A 587 23.12 -10.59 16.58
CA LEU A 587 22.99 -11.99 16.96
C LEU A 587 22.47 -12.12 18.39
N SER A 588 21.61 -13.12 18.63
CA SER A 588 21.33 -13.60 19.99
C SER A 588 22.49 -14.45 20.51
N GLU A 589 22.52 -14.77 21.80
CA GLU A 589 23.54 -15.68 22.36
C GLU A 589 23.55 -17.04 21.63
N MET A 590 22.36 -17.60 21.41
CA MET A 590 22.17 -18.81 20.59
C MET A 590 22.66 -18.59 19.15
N GLY A 591 22.41 -17.42 18.56
CA GLY A 591 22.90 -17.08 17.23
C GLY A 591 24.43 -16.99 17.14
N GLN A 592 25.11 -16.47 18.17
CA GLN A 592 26.56 -16.45 18.23
C GLN A 592 27.14 -17.86 18.32
N GLN A 593 26.52 -18.72 19.14
CA GLN A 593 26.90 -20.13 19.29
C GLN A 593 26.68 -20.91 17.99
N CYS A 594 25.45 -20.95 17.47
CA CYS A 594 25.11 -21.75 16.30
C CYS A 594 25.77 -21.25 15.00
N LEU A 595 26.14 -19.96 14.91
CA LEU A 595 26.85 -19.42 13.74
C LEU A 595 28.37 -19.41 13.90
N GLY A 596 28.90 -19.68 15.10
CA GLY A 596 30.32 -19.59 15.42
C GLY A 596 30.88 -18.17 15.28
N ILE A 597 30.08 -17.15 15.59
CA ILE A 597 30.45 -15.73 15.44
C ILE A 597 30.43 -15.08 16.82
N SER A 598 31.61 -14.71 17.33
CA SER A 598 31.72 -14.10 18.67
C SER A 598 31.26 -12.65 18.72
N ASP A 599 31.29 -11.91 17.61
CA ASP A 599 30.73 -10.55 17.58
C ASP A 599 29.21 -10.62 17.54
N SER A 600 28.55 -9.90 18.46
CA SER A 600 27.09 -9.83 18.49
C SER A 600 26.53 -8.94 17.38
N ARG A 601 27.37 -8.16 16.67
CA ARG A 601 26.98 -7.32 15.55
C ARG A 601 27.68 -7.77 14.28
N VAL A 602 26.90 -8.02 13.23
CA VAL A 602 27.43 -8.46 11.93
C VAL A 602 26.87 -7.57 10.83
N ASP A 603 27.76 -7.00 10.03
CA ASP A 603 27.36 -6.30 8.81
C ASP A 603 27.14 -7.30 7.67
N VAL A 604 26.02 -7.13 6.97
CA VAL A 604 25.59 -8.03 5.90
C VAL A 604 24.84 -7.24 4.83
N ASP A 605 24.99 -7.63 3.57
CA ASP A 605 24.22 -7.04 2.48
C ASP A 605 22.75 -7.42 2.57
N TYR A 606 21.86 -6.44 2.45
CA TYR A 606 20.42 -6.65 2.33
C TYR A 606 19.96 -6.32 0.91
N ALA A 607 19.11 -7.18 0.36
CA ALA A 607 18.43 -6.93 -0.91
C ALA A 607 17.02 -7.53 -0.91
N GLN A 608 16.06 -6.74 -0.42
CA GLN A 608 14.62 -7.06 -0.46
C GLN A 608 14.22 -8.37 0.26
N GLY A 609 15.01 -8.81 1.25
CA GLY A 609 14.69 -9.95 2.09
C GLY A 609 13.46 -9.72 2.99
N PRO A 610 12.77 -10.77 3.45
CA PRO A 610 11.58 -10.64 4.28
C PRO A 610 11.88 -10.01 5.64
N LEU A 611 10.99 -9.14 6.12
CA LEU A 611 10.98 -8.71 7.52
C LEU A 611 10.19 -9.72 8.33
N LEU A 612 10.88 -10.66 8.99
CA LEU A 612 10.23 -11.80 9.64
C LEU A 612 9.70 -11.42 11.01
N VAL A 613 8.47 -11.88 11.30
CA VAL A 613 7.77 -11.74 12.58
C VAL A 613 7.02 -13.05 12.90
N PRO A 614 6.69 -13.35 14.17
CA PRO A 614 5.96 -14.56 14.53
C PRO A 614 4.62 -14.70 13.79
N GLY A 615 4.31 -15.92 13.35
CA GLY A 615 3.09 -16.24 12.59
C GLY A 615 1.89 -16.58 13.47
N ARG A 616 2.14 -17.24 14.61
CA ARG A 616 1.16 -17.73 15.59
C ARG A 616 0.19 -18.74 15.02
N TYR A 617 0.71 -19.66 14.23
CA TYR A 617 -0.05 -20.77 13.71
C TYR A 617 0.07 -21.96 14.69
N ASP A 618 -0.99 -22.27 15.44
CA ASP A 618 -1.00 -23.33 16.49
C ASP A 618 -0.52 -24.72 16.02
N HIS A 619 -0.48 -24.97 14.71
CA HIS A 619 -0.04 -26.22 14.10
C HIS A 619 1.45 -26.24 13.72
N LEU A 620 2.18 -25.14 13.97
CA LEU A 620 3.61 -25.02 13.73
C LEU A 620 4.31 -24.64 15.05
N PRO A 621 5.45 -25.25 15.39
CA PRO A 621 6.24 -24.82 16.54
C PRO A 621 6.72 -23.37 16.42
N ASP A 622 6.82 -22.69 17.56
CA ASP A 622 7.50 -21.39 17.65
C ASP A 622 8.97 -21.54 17.20
N TYR A 623 9.50 -20.51 16.55
CA TYR A 623 10.89 -20.48 16.11
C TYR A 623 11.78 -19.70 17.08
N ASN A 624 13.08 -20.02 17.05
CA ASN A 624 14.12 -19.27 17.74
C ASN A 624 14.67 -18.12 16.88
N VAL A 625 14.93 -16.98 17.52
CA VAL A 625 15.52 -15.81 16.85
C VAL A 625 17.05 -15.89 16.91
N ILE A 626 17.67 -16.09 15.76
CA ILE A 626 19.12 -16.12 15.60
C ILE A 626 19.68 -14.71 15.49
N ALA A 627 19.02 -13.85 14.68
CA ALA A 627 19.45 -12.47 14.48
C ALA A 627 18.28 -11.51 14.25
N LYS A 628 18.45 -10.25 14.65
CA LYS A 628 17.51 -9.14 14.41
C LYS A 628 18.16 -8.03 13.60
N PHE A 629 17.41 -7.34 12.75
CA PHE A 629 17.94 -6.13 12.08
C PHE A 629 18.15 -5.02 13.12
N GLN A 630 19.33 -4.39 13.12
CA GLN A 630 19.60 -3.20 13.92
C GLN A 630 19.45 -1.91 13.10
N THR A 631 19.88 -1.94 11.84
CA THR A 631 19.73 -0.83 10.90
C THR A 631 18.66 -1.14 9.87
N ALA A 632 18.26 -0.12 9.09
CA ALA A 632 17.16 -0.21 8.15
C ALA A 632 17.59 0.21 6.74
N VAL A 633 17.01 -0.45 5.74
CA VAL A 633 17.01 0.01 4.34
C VAL A 633 15.58 0.42 4.01
N ALA A 634 15.34 1.71 3.84
CA ALA A 634 14.01 2.28 3.61
C ALA A 634 14.01 3.15 2.35
N GLN A 635 13.85 2.50 1.21
CA GLN A 635 13.76 3.14 -0.11
C GLN A 635 12.40 2.82 -0.73
N LYS A 636 12.08 3.50 -1.83
CA LYS A 636 10.97 3.15 -2.72
C LYS A 636 9.57 3.17 -2.04
N GLY A 637 9.38 4.03 -1.05
CA GLY A 637 8.11 4.23 -0.31
C GLY A 637 8.09 3.54 1.06
N ALA A 638 9.05 2.66 1.35
CA ALA A 638 9.10 1.96 2.62
C ALA A 638 9.46 2.90 3.78
N HIS A 639 8.76 2.78 4.91
CA HIS A 639 9.04 3.58 6.10
C HIS A 639 10.31 3.09 6.84
N GLU A 640 11.07 4.02 7.42
CA GLU A 640 12.33 3.73 8.14
C GLU A 640 12.13 2.83 9.37
N ASP A 641 11.09 3.11 10.16
CA ASP A 641 10.78 2.35 11.37
C ASP A 641 10.22 0.94 11.09
N ALA A 642 9.95 0.55 9.85
CA ALA A 642 9.34 -0.76 9.59
C ALA A 642 10.33 -1.94 9.71
N MET A 643 11.65 -1.71 9.54
CA MET A 643 12.65 -2.80 9.44
C MET A 643 13.42 -3.08 10.74
N ALA A 644 13.96 -2.07 11.41
CA ALA A 644 14.77 -2.30 12.60
C ALA A 644 13.97 -3.05 13.69
N GLY A 645 14.59 -4.05 14.30
CA GLY A 645 13.98 -4.93 15.31
C GLY A 645 13.27 -6.17 14.78
N THR A 646 12.93 -6.24 13.48
CA THR A 646 12.37 -7.48 12.92
C THR A 646 13.42 -8.58 12.82
N HIS A 647 12.99 -9.83 12.72
CA HIS A 647 13.91 -10.97 12.70
C HIS A 647 14.58 -11.09 11.33
N ALA A 648 15.91 -11.12 11.35
CA ALA A 648 16.75 -11.22 10.16
C ALA A 648 17.14 -12.68 9.87
N VAL A 649 17.36 -13.47 10.93
CA VAL A 649 17.61 -14.90 10.83
C VAL A 649 16.80 -15.61 11.90
N ILE A 650 16.07 -16.66 11.50
CA ILE A 650 15.26 -17.49 12.38
C ILE A 650 15.55 -18.97 12.14
N HIS A 651 15.37 -19.77 13.18
CA HIS A 651 15.60 -21.21 13.18
C HIS A 651 14.42 -21.91 13.86
N GLY A 652 13.90 -22.98 13.28
CA GLY A 652 12.80 -23.76 13.86
C GLY A 652 12.76 -25.16 13.27
N GLU A 653 11.71 -25.90 13.65
CA GLU A 653 11.55 -27.31 13.29
C GLU A 653 10.28 -27.54 12.46
N PHE A 654 10.31 -28.55 11.59
CA PHE A 654 9.15 -29.01 10.84
C PHE A 654 9.21 -30.53 10.68
N GLY A 655 8.31 -31.24 11.34
CA GLY A 655 8.41 -32.69 11.51
C GLY A 655 9.72 -33.05 12.22
N ASP A 656 10.48 -33.99 11.67
CA ASP A 656 11.80 -34.37 12.20
C ASP A 656 12.95 -33.48 11.69
N GLY A 657 12.69 -32.53 10.77
CA GLY A 657 13.69 -31.71 10.12
C GLY A 657 13.85 -30.31 10.69
N GLN A 658 14.94 -29.65 10.28
CA GLN A 658 15.36 -28.34 10.76
C GLN A 658 15.26 -27.29 9.65
N VAL A 659 14.83 -26.08 10.00
CA VAL A 659 14.55 -24.99 9.05
C VAL A 659 15.26 -23.72 9.50
N VAL A 660 16.13 -23.18 8.66
CA VAL A 660 16.73 -21.85 8.84
C VAL A 660 16.28 -20.92 7.73
N CYS A 661 15.84 -19.73 8.10
CA CYS A 661 15.50 -18.66 7.17
C CYS A 661 16.43 -17.47 7.40
N ILE A 662 17.19 -17.08 6.37
CA ILE A 662 18.06 -15.91 6.35
C ILE A 662 17.43 -14.87 5.43
N SER A 663 17.04 -13.72 5.98
CA SER A 663 16.53 -12.60 5.21
C SER A 663 17.59 -11.88 4.37
N PRO A 664 18.73 -11.43 4.94
CA PRO A 664 19.79 -10.76 4.17
C PRO A 664 20.62 -11.75 3.33
N HIS A 665 21.68 -11.26 2.70
CA HIS A 665 22.54 -12.01 1.78
C HIS A 665 23.98 -12.19 2.28
N PRO A 666 24.21 -13.02 3.32
CA PRO A 666 25.57 -13.32 3.80
C PRO A 666 26.39 -14.14 2.79
N GLU A 667 25.77 -14.72 1.75
CA GLU A 667 26.44 -15.45 0.69
C GLU A 667 27.14 -14.54 -0.33
N PHE A 668 26.85 -13.24 -0.34
CA PHE A 668 27.47 -12.34 -1.31
C PHE A 668 29.01 -12.27 -1.15
N PRO A 669 29.75 -12.01 -2.25
CA PRO A 669 31.21 -11.93 -2.17
C PRO A 669 31.67 -10.87 -1.16
N GLY A 670 32.52 -11.27 -0.21
CA GLY A 670 33.01 -10.41 0.86
C GLY A 670 32.06 -10.26 2.06
N GLY A 671 30.88 -10.90 2.02
CA GLY A 671 29.97 -10.99 3.14
C GLY A 671 30.39 -12.01 4.20
N PRO A 672 29.66 -12.10 5.32
CA PRO A 672 29.92 -13.05 6.41
C PRO A 672 29.52 -14.49 6.00
N ASN A 673 30.22 -15.07 5.01
CA ASN A 673 29.89 -16.36 4.40
C ASN A 673 29.86 -17.53 5.40
N GLN A 674 30.54 -17.39 6.55
CA GLN A 674 30.46 -18.35 7.66
C GLN A 674 29.02 -18.55 8.15
N MET A 675 28.17 -17.51 8.13
CA MET A 675 26.76 -17.64 8.51
C MET A 675 26.03 -18.67 7.65
N VAL A 676 26.34 -18.74 6.36
CA VAL A 676 25.73 -19.71 5.43
C VAL A 676 26.22 -21.12 5.75
N ARG A 677 27.53 -21.29 5.93
CA ARG A 677 28.13 -22.62 6.25
C ARG A 677 27.58 -23.16 7.57
N ALA A 678 27.56 -22.33 8.61
CA ALA A 678 27.05 -22.72 9.91
C ALA A 678 25.54 -23.00 9.87
N ALA A 679 24.76 -22.22 9.11
CA ALA A 679 23.33 -22.51 8.92
C ALA A 679 23.09 -23.84 8.20
N VAL A 680 23.91 -24.22 7.21
CA VAL A 680 23.81 -25.54 6.56
C VAL A 680 24.12 -26.67 7.54
N ARG A 681 25.18 -26.54 8.36
CA ARG A 681 25.50 -27.54 9.39
C ARG A 681 24.40 -27.68 10.44
N LEU A 682 23.89 -26.54 10.91
CA LEU A 682 22.78 -26.49 11.86
C LEU A 682 21.56 -27.26 11.34
N VAL A 683 21.16 -27.05 10.06
CA VAL A 683 20.00 -27.76 9.51
C VAL A 683 20.29 -29.21 9.10
N ALA A 684 21.57 -29.58 8.94
CA ALA A 684 21.99 -30.96 8.72
C ALA A 684 22.04 -31.78 10.02
N GLY A 685 21.91 -31.15 11.19
CA GLY A 685 22.09 -31.81 12.49
C GLY A 685 23.55 -32.06 12.88
N ASP A 686 24.50 -31.39 12.22
CA ASP A 686 25.94 -31.51 12.44
C ASP A 686 26.42 -30.38 13.35
N THR A 687 26.32 -30.56 14.66
CA THR A 687 26.96 -29.67 15.63
C THR A 687 28.35 -30.20 15.91
N GLU A 688 29.40 -29.53 15.42
CA GLU A 688 30.78 -29.77 15.87
C GLU A 688 30.78 -29.61 17.41
N ASP A 689 30.96 -30.73 18.13
CA ASP A 689 31.36 -30.69 19.54
C ASP A 689 32.78 -30.09 19.57
N ASP A 690 32.89 -28.77 19.74
CA ASP A 690 34.14 -28.16 20.19
C ASP A 690 34.32 -28.58 21.66
N ASP A 691 35.31 -29.45 21.88
CA ASP A 691 35.80 -30.00 23.17
C ASP A 691 35.76 -29.04 24.37
#